data_AF-A0A9R1PXP0-F1
#
_entry.id   AF-A0A9R1PXP0-F1
#
_cell.length_a   1.000
_cell.length_b   1.000
_cell.length_c   1.000
_cell.angle_alpha   90.00
_cell.angle_beta   90.00
_cell.angle_gamma   90.00
#
_symmetry.space_group_name_H-M   'P 1'
#
loop_
_entity.id
_entity.type
_entity.pdbx_description
1 polymer ?
#
loop_
_entity_poly.entity_id
_entity_poly.type
_entity_poly.pdbx_seq_one_letter_code
_entity_poly.pdbx_strand_id
1 'polypeptide(L)'
;MFRWEMTLLRQMEMLTQLIQMRQRMLISLQNLKGYCQGRSLFSLRCNILKTIKQAVEMRNSVCHSATICSNAIMHAGTTVDTFLRENLEWLSRATNWAKFSATAGLGVIHRGHLQQGRALMAPYLPQSGAVGGGSPYSEGGALYALGLIHANHGEGIKQFLRESLRNTSAEVIQHGACLGLGLASLGTADEEVFEDIKNVLYTDSAVAGEAAGIGMGLLMVGTASEKAAEMLAYAHDTQHEKIIRGLALGIALTVYGREEEAHTLIEQMTRDQDPILRYGGMYALALAYRGTANNKAIHQLLHFAVSDVSDDVRRTAVMGLGFVLYNEPEQTPRIVSLLSESYNPHVRYGAALAVGISCAGTGLSDAISLLEPLTSDVVDFVRQGALIAMAMVMIQTNESFDSRVGTFRRQLEKIILDKHEDTMSKMGAILASGILDAGGRNVTIKLLSRNKHDKLTAVIGLAVFTQFWYWYPLLYFISLAFSPTAIIGLNSNLEVPKFEFLSHAKPSLFEYPKPTTQQTTTSAVKLPTAILSTYAKAKSRAKKDAESKAANQEKTAEAESKANQEKSTAESKPSQEKSTDAESKAKTTEDASGSTSGEAAKTQEKDGDAMQVDGAAEKKAPEPEPAFQILANPARVVPAQEKFIKFIEGSRYVPVRPAPCGFILLRDTQPSEAEELVLTDAPATVATGTGNNAAAAAAGQGSAAMAVDDEPQPPQPFEYSA
;
A
#
# COMPACT_ATOMS: atom_id res chain seq x y z
N MET A 1 46.03 3.49 -30.76
CA MET A 1 45.58 2.27 -30.05
C MET A 1 45.65 2.45 -28.54
N PHE A 2 46.82 2.60 -27.92
CA PHE A 2 46.97 2.77 -26.46
C PHE A 2 46.14 3.89 -25.79
N ARG A 3 46.01 5.07 -26.41
CA ARG A 3 45.13 6.14 -25.88
C ARG A 3 43.65 5.78 -25.95
N TRP A 4 43.23 5.02 -26.95
CA TRP A 4 41.85 4.56 -27.09
C TRP A 4 41.54 3.45 -26.08
N GLU A 5 42.44 2.49 -25.90
CA GLU A 5 42.31 1.46 -24.85
C GLU A 5 42.30 2.04 -23.44
N MET A 6 43.16 3.02 -23.12
CA MET A 6 43.10 3.70 -21.82
C MET A 6 41.81 4.50 -21.62
N THR A 7 41.24 5.05 -22.68
CA THR A 7 39.95 5.78 -22.61
C THR A 7 38.81 4.78 -22.42
N LEU A 8 38.87 3.62 -23.07
CA LEU A 8 37.90 2.54 -22.93
C LEU A 8 37.98 1.87 -21.56
N LEU A 9 39.18 1.63 -21.03
CA LEU A 9 39.43 1.17 -19.66
C LEU A 9 38.94 2.18 -18.63
N ARG A 10 39.19 3.50 -18.84
CA ARG A 10 38.60 4.54 -17.97
C ARG A 10 37.10 4.64 -18.10
N GLN A 11 36.52 4.42 -19.28
CA GLN A 11 35.07 4.38 -19.46
C GLN A 11 34.47 3.14 -18.84
N MET A 12 35.14 1.98 -18.90
CA MET A 12 34.73 0.76 -18.22
C MET A 12 34.88 0.88 -16.72
N GLU A 13 35.99 1.42 -16.19
CA GLU A 13 36.15 1.75 -14.77
C GLU A 13 35.10 2.78 -14.32
N MET A 14 34.82 3.82 -15.12
CA MET A 14 33.74 4.75 -14.83
C MET A 14 32.38 4.08 -14.89
N LEU A 15 32.13 3.12 -15.79
CA LEU A 15 30.89 2.35 -15.85
C LEU A 15 30.75 1.42 -14.66
N THR A 16 31.81 0.72 -14.27
CA THR A 16 31.85 -0.17 -13.10
C THR A 16 31.72 0.65 -11.83
N GLN A 17 32.35 1.82 -11.75
CA GLN A 17 32.12 2.79 -10.69
C GLN A 17 30.70 3.35 -10.75
N LEU A 18 30.10 3.62 -11.90
CA LEU A 18 28.70 4.05 -12.03
C LEU A 18 27.71 2.95 -11.63
N ILE A 19 28.05 1.68 -11.87
CA ILE A 19 27.26 0.51 -11.48
C ILE A 19 27.38 0.27 -9.97
N GLN A 20 28.59 0.32 -9.41
CA GLN A 20 28.82 0.33 -7.96
C GLN A 20 28.21 1.58 -7.29
N MET A 21 28.21 2.73 -7.97
CA MET A 21 27.56 3.96 -7.56
C MET A 21 26.05 3.77 -7.59
N ARG A 22 25.47 3.14 -8.62
CA ARG A 22 24.03 2.82 -8.66
C ARG A 22 23.62 1.82 -7.58
N GLN A 23 24.47 0.83 -7.28
CA GLN A 23 24.29 -0.11 -6.17
C GLN A 23 24.39 0.60 -4.82
N ARG A 24 25.42 1.42 -4.58
CA ARG A 24 25.58 2.26 -3.37
C ARG A 24 24.51 3.36 -3.26
N MET A 25 23.99 3.88 -4.37
CA MET A 25 22.91 4.88 -4.43
C MET A 25 21.54 4.25 -4.14
N LEU A 26 21.28 3.02 -4.60
CA LEU A 26 20.10 2.24 -4.16
C LEU A 26 20.18 1.88 -2.67
N ILE A 27 21.38 1.70 -2.13
CA ILE A 27 21.66 1.57 -0.69
C ILE A 27 21.50 2.93 0.05
N SER A 28 21.87 4.06 -0.56
CA SER A 28 21.63 5.40 -0.02
C SER A 28 20.12 5.74 0.05
N LEU A 29 19.31 5.27 -0.91
CA LEU A 29 17.84 5.27 -0.81
C LEU A 29 17.33 4.48 0.40
N GLN A 30 18.09 3.50 0.90
CA GLN A 30 17.76 2.72 2.11
C GLN A 30 18.08 3.49 3.40
N ASN A 31 19.00 4.45 3.36
CA ASN A 31 19.36 5.31 4.51
C ASN A 31 18.39 6.46 4.76
N LEU A 32 17.30 6.57 3.98
CA LEU A 32 16.08 7.27 4.41
C LEU A 32 15.47 6.69 5.71
N LYS A 33 15.98 5.54 6.20
CA LYS A 33 15.77 4.99 7.55
C LYS A 33 15.76 6.08 8.63
N GLY A 34 16.76 6.97 8.66
CA GLY A 34 16.90 7.97 9.72
C GLY A 34 16.02 9.22 9.58
N TYR A 35 15.68 9.62 8.35
CA TYR A 35 15.04 10.93 8.09
C TYR A 35 13.52 10.87 7.86
N CYS A 36 12.99 9.74 7.38
CA CYS A 36 11.54 9.55 7.18
C CYS A 36 10.87 8.77 8.32
N GLN A 37 11.58 8.48 9.42
CA GLN A 37 11.00 7.97 10.66
C GLN A 37 10.29 9.09 11.43
N GLY A 38 9.22 9.62 10.83
CA GLY A 38 8.13 10.11 11.64
C GLY A 38 7.53 8.90 12.38
N ARG A 39 7.80 8.76 13.68
CA ARG A 39 7.03 7.86 14.58
C ARG A 39 5.51 8.01 14.35
N SER A 40 5.06 9.18 13.88
CA SER A 40 3.69 9.50 13.45
C SER A 40 3.20 8.71 12.22
N LEU A 41 4.00 8.54 11.15
CA LEU A 41 3.61 7.81 9.94
C LEU A 41 3.54 6.31 10.14
N PHE A 42 4.45 5.79 10.96
CA PHE A 42 4.42 4.40 11.38
C PHE A 42 3.16 4.12 12.19
N SER A 43 2.80 5.02 13.12
CA SER A 43 1.57 4.92 13.92
C SER A 43 0.30 4.93 13.06
N LEU A 44 0.20 5.80 12.05
CA LEU A 44 -0.97 5.86 11.16
C LEU A 44 -1.17 4.54 10.37
N ARG A 45 -0.10 3.98 9.79
CA ARG A 45 -0.15 2.73 9.01
C ARG A 45 -0.53 1.53 9.87
N CYS A 46 0.05 1.42 11.06
CA CYS A 46 -0.31 0.39 12.02
C CYS A 46 -1.79 0.47 12.42
N ASN A 47 -2.39 1.65 12.49
CA ASN A 47 -3.81 1.80 12.79
C ASN A 47 -4.71 1.32 11.64
N ILE A 48 -4.38 1.66 10.38
CA ILE A 48 -5.14 1.21 9.20
C ILE A 48 -5.09 -0.32 9.12
N LEU A 49 -3.91 -0.92 9.25
CA LEU A 49 -3.74 -2.38 9.23
C LEU A 49 -4.47 -3.07 10.39
N LYS A 50 -4.50 -2.46 11.59
CA LYS A 50 -5.28 -2.98 12.73
C LYS A 50 -6.78 -2.97 12.42
N THR A 51 -7.30 -1.90 11.83
CA THR A 51 -8.72 -1.82 11.41
C THR A 51 -9.03 -2.89 10.36
N ILE A 52 -8.19 -3.05 9.34
CA ILE A 52 -8.35 -4.09 8.30
C ILE A 52 -8.34 -5.48 8.94
N LYS A 53 -7.36 -5.77 9.80
CA LYS A 53 -7.26 -7.07 10.50
C LYS A 53 -8.51 -7.37 11.34
N GLN A 54 -9.07 -6.37 12.04
CA GLN A 54 -10.28 -6.53 12.84
C GLN A 54 -11.53 -6.76 11.98
N ALA A 55 -11.59 -6.15 10.80
CA ALA A 55 -12.72 -6.28 9.89
C ALA A 55 -12.70 -7.61 9.10
N VAL A 56 -11.51 -8.10 8.78
CA VAL A 56 -11.34 -9.33 8.00
C VAL A 56 -11.66 -10.56 8.85
N GLU A 57 -12.70 -11.29 8.44
CA GLU A 57 -13.06 -12.56 9.04
C GLU A 57 -11.93 -13.59 8.85
N MET A 58 -11.51 -14.20 9.97
CA MET A 58 -10.35 -15.10 10.01
C MET A 58 -10.50 -16.38 9.16
N ARG A 59 -11.73 -16.73 8.75
CA ARG A 59 -12.00 -17.90 7.89
C ARG A 59 -11.77 -17.60 6.40
N ASN A 60 -11.65 -16.33 6.01
CA ASN A 60 -11.52 -15.94 4.61
C ASN A 60 -10.04 -15.87 4.20
N SER A 61 -9.57 -16.93 3.54
CA SER A 61 -8.17 -17.04 3.08
C SER A 61 -7.78 -15.96 2.06
N VAL A 62 -8.73 -15.50 1.24
CA VAL A 62 -8.50 -14.45 0.22
C VAL A 62 -8.25 -13.11 0.89
N CYS A 63 -9.14 -12.69 1.81
CA CYS A 63 -8.96 -11.45 2.56
C CYS A 63 -7.73 -11.47 3.48
N HIS A 64 -7.39 -12.63 4.05
CA HIS A 64 -6.17 -12.81 4.81
C HIS A 64 -4.92 -12.57 3.94
N SER A 65 -4.85 -13.21 2.76
CA SER A 65 -3.76 -13.02 1.80
C SER A 65 -3.67 -11.57 1.29
N ALA A 66 -4.83 -10.94 1.02
CA ALA A 66 -4.90 -9.54 0.64
C ALA A 66 -4.38 -8.60 1.74
N THR A 67 -4.67 -8.89 3.01
CA THR A 67 -4.20 -8.09 4.15
C THR A 67 -2.68 -8.18 4.28
N ILE A 68 -2.10 -9.36 4.11
CA ILE A 68 -0.64 -9.53 4.14
C ILE A 68 0.02 -8.82 2.94
N CYS A 69 -0.56 -8.95 1.75
CA CYS A 69 -0.07 -8.25 0.56
C CYS A 69 -0.14 -6.73 0.74
N SER A 70 -1.24 -6.22 1.29
CA SER A 70 -1.43 -4.80 1.62
C SER A 70 -0.38 -4.31 2.61
N ASN A 71 -0.12 -5.05 3.68
CA ASN A 71 0.99 -4.76 4.62
C ASN A 71 2.34 -4.72 3.89
N ALA A 72 2.64 -5.72 3.06
CA ALA A 72 3.89 -5.78 2.31
C ALA A 72 4.08 -4.58 1.38
N ILE A 73 3.01 -4.13 0.72
CA ILE A 73 3.01 -2.95 -0.16
C ILE A 73 3.16 -1.65 0.64
N MET A 74 2.42 -1.48 1.74
CA MET A 74 2.52 -0.30 2.62
C MET A 74 3.91 -0.11 3.22
N HIS A 75 4.62 -1.21 3.45
CA HIS A 75 5.96 -1.25 4.04
C HIS A 75 7.07 -1.56 3.03
N ALA A 76 6.78 -1.51 1.73
CA ALA A 76 7.73 -1.82 0.67
C ALA A 76 9.03 -1.01 0.80
N GLY A 77 10.16 -1.71 0.94
CA GLY A 77 11.50 -1.11 1.09
C GLY A 77 11.81 -0.44 2.43
N THR A 78 10.94 -0.55 3.43
CA THR A 78 11.11 0.12 4.74
C THR A 78 11.72 -0.78 5.82
N THR A 79 11.86 -2.09 5.59
CA THR A 79 12.30 -3.12 6.57
C THR A 79 11.47 -3.26 7.84
N VAL A 80 10.35 -2.55 7.93
CA VAL A 80 9.52 -2.57 9.12
C VAL A 80 8.62 -3.80 9.07
N ASP A 81 8.97 -4.81 9.86
CA ASP A 81 8.26 -6.09 9.99
C ASP A 81 7.47 -6.20 11.33
N THR A 82 7.35 -5.10 12.07
CA THR A 82 6.65 -5.01 13.36
C THR A 82 5.24 -5.57 13.32
N PHE A 83 4.49 -5.30 12.26
CA PHE A 83 3.13 -5.84 12.10
C PHE A 83 3.12 -7.37 12.08
N LEU A 84 4.11 -8.00 11.43
CA LEU A 84 4.20 -9.46 11.38
C LEU A 84 4.63 -10.03 12.74
N ARG A 85 5.59 -9.37 13.41
CA ARG A 85 6.08 -9.78 14.75
C ARG A 85 5.00 -9.65 15.84
N GLU A 86 4.19 -8.60 15.82
CA GLU A 86 3.09 -8.41 16.78
C GLU A 86 1.93 -9.40 16.55
N ASN A 87 1.81 -9.97 15.35
CA ASN A 87 0.66 -10.76 14.93
C ASN A 87 1.02 -12.20 14.50
N LEU A 88 2.04 -12.79 15.12
CA LEU A 88 2.53 -14.13 14.79
C LEU A 88 1.45 -15.23 14.91
N GLU A 89 0.62 -15.19 15.95
CA GLU A 89 -0.50 -16.15 16.11
C GLU A 89 -1.56 -16.04 15.02
N TRP A 90 -1.71 -14.86 14.43
CA TRP A 90 -2.62 -14.66 13.31
C TRP A 90 -2.00 -15.17 12.01
N LEU A 91 -0.71 -14.92 11.81
CA LEU A 91 0.05 -15.39 10.65
C LEU A 91 0.22 -16.91 10.61
N SER A 92 0.40 -17.56 11.76
CA SER A 92 0.57 -19.02 11.86
C SER A 92 -0.63 -19.82 11.36
N ARG A 93 -1.82 -19.21 11.39
CA ARG A 93 -3.08 -19.80 10.90
C ARG A 93 -3.21 -19.76 9.38
N ALA A 94 -2.31 -19.06 8.67
CA ALA A 94 -2.24 -19.13 7.23
C ALA A 94 -1.99 -20.59 6.79
N THR A 95 -2.66 -21.07 5.74
CA THR A 95 -2.47 -22.43 5.21
C THR A 95 -2.02 -22.38 3.75
N ASN A 96 -1.22 -23.36 3.33
CA ASN A 96 -0.80 -23.55 1.93
C ASN A 96 -0.25 -22.27 1.27
N TRP A 97 -0.88 -21.82 0.18
CA TRP A 97 -0.47 -20.63 -0.60
C TRP A 97 -0.56 -19.30 0.16
N ALA A 98 -1.35 -19.23 1.24
CA ALA A 98 -1.31 -18.07 2.14
C ALA A 98 0.00 -18.02 2.94
N LYS A 99 0.58 -19.17 3.32
CA LYS A 99 1.93 -19.23 3.93
C LYS A 99 3.02 -18.86 2.93
N PHE A 100 2.89 -19.35 1.69
CA PHE A 100 3.78 -18.95 0.59
C PHE A 100 3.76 -17.44 0.39
N SER A 101 2.56 -16.86 0.29
CA SER A 101 2.39 -15.42 0.13
C SER A 101 2.89 -14.64 1.34
N ALA A 102 2.69 -15.13 2.56
CA ALA A 102 3.21 -14.50 3.76
C ALA A 102 4.74 -14.37 3.74
N THR A 103 5.43 -15.45 3.38
CA THR A 103 6.88 -15.46 3.30
C THR A 103 7.39 -14.63 2.13
N ALA A 104 6.71 -14.68 0.97
CA ALA A 104 7.01 -13.83 -0.18
C ALA A 104 6.88 -12.32 0.14
N GLY A 105 5.91 -11.94 0.97
CA GLY A 105 5.67 -10.56 1.38
C GLY A 105 6.85 -9.93 2.14
N LEU A 106 7.63 -10.72 2.89
CA LEU A 106 8.87 -10.26 3.51
C LEU A 106 9.87 -9.73 2.46
N GLY A 107 9.91 -10.35 1.29
CA GLY A 107 10.78 -9.90 0.18
C GLY A 107 10.45 -8.49 -0.31
N VAL A 108 9.18 -8.11 -0.29
CA VAL A 108 8.76 -6.74 -0.66
C VAL A 108 9.08 -5.73 0.43
N ILE A 109 8.90 -6.09 1.70
CA ILE A 109 9.23 -5.22 2.85
C ILE A 109 10.74 -4.95 2.92
N HIS A 110 11.55 -5.99 2.73
CA HIS A 110 13.02 -5.91 2.76
C HIS A 110 13.66 -5.61 1.40
N ARG A 111 12.87 -5.19 0.41
CA ARG A 111 13.38 -4.90 -0.93
C ARG A 111 14.54 -3.91 -0.89
N GLY A 112 15.60 -4.23 -1.64
CA GLY A 112 16.84 -3.44 -1.70
C GLY A 112 17.93 -3.86 -0.70
N HIS A 113 17.62 -4.63 0.34
CA HIS A 113 18.62 -5.03 1.35
C HIS A 113 19.51 -6.16 0.82
N LEU A 114 20.47 -5.83 -0.04
CA LEU A 114 21.27 -6.84 -0.76
C LEU A 114 22.23 -7.60 0.17
N GLN A 115 22.88 -6.91 1.13
CA GLN A 115 23.86 -7.55 2.02
C GLN A 115 23.21 -8.39 3.13
N GLN A 116 22.19 -7.84 3.79
CA GLN A 116 21.50 -8.50 4.91
C GLN A 116 20.33 -9.37 4.47
N GLY A 117 19.87 -9.27 3.22
CA GLY A 117 18.67 -9.98 2.74
C GLY A 117 18.76 -11.50 2.88
N ARG A 118 19.95 -12.08 2.66
CA ARG A 118 20.17 -13.52 2.88
C ARG A 118 20.14 -13.89 4.37
N ALA A 119 20.72 -13.08 5.24
CA ALA A 119 20.74 -13.32 6.68
C ALA A 119 19.33 -13.23 7.30
N LEU A 120 18.52 -12.28 6.84
CA LEU A 120 17.13 -12.11 7.27
C LEU A 120 16.24 -13.29 6.84
N MET A 121 16.45 -13.81 5.63
CA MET A 121 15.66 -14.91 5.09
C MET A 121 16.21 -16.29 5.49
N ALA A 122 17.41 -16.38 6.07
CA ALA A 122 18.05 -17.63 6.47
C ALA A 122 17.17 -18.58 7.31
N PRO A 123 16.31 -18.09 8.24
CA PRO A 123 15.41 -18.97 9.00
C PRO A 123 14.30 -19.63 8.15
N TYR A 124 13.98 -19.07 6.99
CA TYR A 124 12.92 -19.53 6.10
C TYR A 124 13.46 -20.23 4.84
N LEU A 125 14.77 -20.19 4.60
CA LEU A 125 15.39 -20.85 3.46
C LEU A 125 15.51 -22.37 3.70
N PRO A 126 15.43 -23.18 2.63
CA PRO A 126 15.64 -24.61 2.74
C PRO A 126 17.06 -24.88 3.25
N GLN A 127 17.18 -25.51 4.42
CA GLN A 127 18.47 -25.91 4.98
C GLN A 127 18.83 -27.31 4.48
N SER A 128 19.95 -27.44 3.75
CA SER A 128 20.45 -28.74 3.31
C SER A 128 20.71 -29.64 4.52
N GLY A 129 19.88 -30.68 4.69
CA GLY A 129 20.10 -31.77 5.66
C GLY A 129 19.34 -31.68 6.98
N ALA A 130 18.52 -30.65 7.23
CA ALA A 130 17.69 -30.59 8.43
C ALA A 130 16.33 -31.28 8.17
N VAL A 131 16.18 -32.51 8.68
CA VAL A 131 14.88 -33.21 8.78
C VAL A 131 14.06 -32.54 9.89
N GLY A 132 13.51 -31.38 9.56
CA GLY A 132 12.82 -30.44 10.46
C GLY A 132 12.63 -29.05 9.84
N GLY A 133 12.91 -28.88 8.55
CA GLY A 133 12.69 -27.63 7.81
C GLY A 133 11.23 -27.19 7.79
N GLY A 134 11.01 -25.89 7.65
CA GLY A 134 9.68 -25.28 7.65
C GLY A 134 8.78 -25.83 6.54
N SER A 135 7.51 -25.41 6.50
CA SER A 135 6.59 -25.91 5.47
C SER A 135 7.12 -25.63 4.05
N PRO A 136 6.93 -26.53 3.05
CA PRO A 136 7.45 -26.33 1.69
C PRO A 136 6.98 -25.02 1.03
N TYR A 137 5.81 -24.53 1.45
CA TYR A 137 5.28 -23.23 1.04
C TYR A 137 6.09 -22.05 1.58
N SER A 138 6.58 -22.14 2.82
CA SER A 138 7.44 -21.13 3.43
C SER A 138 8.81 -21.13 2.75
N GLU A 139 9.39 -22.31 2.52
CA GLU A 139 10.69 -22.45 1.84
C GLU A 139 10.63 -21.93 0.39
N GLY A 140 9.60 -22.31 -0.38
CA GLY A 140 9.39 -21.77 -1.73
C GLY A 140 9.13 -20.26 -1.71
N GLY A 141 8.33 -19.77 -0.77
CA GLY A 141 8.07 -18.34 -0.59
C GLY A 141 9.33 -17.55 -0.24
N ALA A 142 10.27 -18.15 0.49
CA ALA A 142 11.55 -17.53 0.84
C ALA A 142 12.48 -17.37 -0.37
N LEU A 143 12.53 -18.36 -1.26
CA LEU A 143 13.30 -18.26 -2.51
C LEU A 143 12.72 -17.17 -3.43
N TYR A 144 11.39 -17.07 -3.52
CA TYR A 144 10.74 -16.01 -4.26
C TYR A 144 11.00 -14.62 -3.64
N ALA A 145 10.91 -14.50 -2.31
CA ALA A 145 11.25 -13.28 -1.58
C ALA A 145 12.70 -12.83 -1.84
N LEU A 146 13.64 -13.78 -1.86
CA LEU A 146 15.04 -13.48 -2.13
C LEU A 146 15.25 -12.87 -3.52
N GLY A 147 14.53 -13.38 -4.53
CA GLY A 147 14.49 -12.81 -5.87
C GLY A 147 13.83 -11.42 -5.93
N LEU A 148 12.76 -11.18 -5.16
CA LEU A 148 12.15 -9.84 -5.04
C LEU A 148 13.10 -8.81 -4.42
N ILE A 149 13.90 -9.21 -3.42
CA ILE A 149 14.91 -8.34 -2.80
C ILE A 149 16.02 -7.99 -3.80
N HIS A 150 16.46 -8.98 -4.59
CA HIS A 150 17.58 -8.87 -5.53
C HIS A 150 17.15 -8.64 -6.97
N ALA A 151 15.93 -8.16 -7.19
CA ALA A 151 15.41 -7.89 -8.53
C ALA A 151 16.37 -6.96 -9.30
N ASN A 152 16.80 -7.40 -10.49
CA ASN A 152 17.76 -6.71 -11.36
C ASN A 152 19.21 -6.57 -10.81
N HIS A 153 19.52 -7.13 -9.63
CA HIS A 153 20.84 -7.05 -8.99
C HIS A 153 21.31 -8.41 -8.46
N GLY A 154 20.98 -9.48 -9.18
CA GLY A 154 21.08 -10.86 -8.67
C GLY A 154 22.45 -11.54 -8.75
N GLU A 155 23.53 -10.90 -9.22
CA GLU A 155 24.80 -11.58 -9.51
C GLU A 155 25.34 -12.41 -8.34
N GLY A 156 25.22 -11.94 -7.08
CA GLY A 156 25.65 -12.68 -5.90
C GLY A 156 24.74 -13.83 -5.46
N ILE A 157 23.50 -13.91 -5.98
CA ILE A 157 22.46 -14.85 -5.52
C ILE A 157 22.05 -15.86 -6.59
N LYS A 158 22.25 -15.53 -7.88
CA LYS A 158 21.93 -16.41 -9.01
C LYS A 158 22.44 -17.84 -8.78
N GLN A 159 23.70 -17.99 -8.38
CA GLN A 159 24.29 -19.32 -8.14
C GLN A 159 23.55 -20.09 -7.03
N PHE A 160 23.25 -19.44 -5.91
CA PHE A 160 22.51 -20.06 -4.80
C PHE A 160 21.10 -20.50 -5.21
N LEU A 161 20.39 -19.66 -5.98
CA LEU A 161 19.06 -20.00 -6.49
C LEU A 161 19.10 -21.17 -7.49
N ARG A 162 20.13 -21.22 -8.34
CA ARG A 162 20.35 -22.33 -9.28
C ARG A 162 20.65 -23.64 -8.56
N GLU A 163 21.52 -23.61 -7.55
CA GLU A 163 21.81 -24.77 -6.70
C GLU A 163 20.55 -25.25 -5.98
N SER A 164 19.75 -24.31 -5.43
CA SER A 164 18.48 -24.64 -4.77
C SER A 164 17.45 -25.25 -5.73
N LEU A 165 17.40 -24.78 -6.98
CA LEU A 165 16.51 -25.31 -8.03
C LEU A 165 16.91 -26.74 -8.43
N ARG A 166 18.21 -26.99 -8.64
CA ARG A 166 18.73 -28.31 -9.05
C ARG A 166 18.61 -29.37 -7.95
N ASN A 167 18.73 -28.96 -6.69
CA ASN A 167 18.71 -29.88 -5.55
C ASN A 167 17.31 -30.30 -5.10
N THR A 168 16.25 -29.63 -5.58
CA THR A 168 14.88 -29.82 -5.08
C THR A 168 13.96 -30.38 -6.15
N SER A 169 13.16 -31.39 -5.79
CA SER A 169 12.10 -31.96 -6.64
C SER A 169 10.69 -31.54 -6.22
N ALA A 170 10.54 -30.81 -5.12
CA ALA A 170 9.25 -30.34 -4.63
C ALA A 170 8.72 -29.18 -5.47
N GLU A 171 7.52 -29.35 -6.06
CA GLU A 171 6.92 -28.41 -7.01
C GLU A 171 6.78 -26.97 -6.46
N VAL A 172 6.43 -26.83 -5.17
CA VAL A 172 6.22 -25.53 -4.52
C VAL A 172 7.53 -24.76 -4.34
N ILE A 173 8.61 -25.48 -4.03
CA ILE A 173 9.94 -24.89 -3.85
C ILE A 173 10.51 -24.52 -5.22
N GLN A 174 10.36 -25.41 -6.21
CA GLN A 174 10.73 -25.12 -7.61
C GLN A 174 9.97 -23.92 -8.15
N HIS A 175 8.67 -23.78 -7.86
CA HIS A 175 7.87 -22.62 -8.25
C HIS A 175 8.47 -21.30 -7.71
N GLY A 176 8.78 -21.24 -6.42
CA GLY A 176 9.39 -20.07 -5.81
C GLY A 176 10.81 -19.80 -6.32
N ALA A 177 11.59 -20.85 -6.55
CA ALA A 177 12.93 -20.76 -7.12
C ALA A 177 12.92 -20.22 -8.56
N CYS A 178 12.03 -20.70 -9.44
CA CYS A 178 11.89 -20.23 -10.82
C CYS A 178 11.52 -18.74 -10.88
N LEU A 179 10.53 -18.30 -10.08
CA LEU A 179 10.16 -16.88 -10.01
C LEU A 179 11.29 -16.03 -9.44
N GLY A 180 11.94 -16.49 -8.37
CA GLY A 180 13.05 -15.79 -7.74
C GLY A 180 14.26 -15.65 -8.67
N LEU A 181 14.59 -16.72 -9.39
CA LEU A 181 15.69 -16.77 -10.35
C LEU A 181 15.40 -15.87 -11.56
N GLY A 182 14.19 -15.91 -12.10
CA GLY A 182 13.76 -15.01 -13.18
C GLY A 182 13.85 -13.53 -12.79
N LEU A 183 13.46 -13.17 -11.56
CA LEU A 183 13.60 -11.80 -11.05
C LEU A 183 15.06 -11.37 -10.84
N ALA A 184 15.90 -12.27 -10.32
CA ALA A 184 17.33 -12.03 -10.10
C ALA A 184 18.13 -11.91 -11.41
N SER A 185 17.64 -12.55 -12.48
CA SER A 185 18.26 -12.60 -13.81
C SER A 185 17.52 -11.78 -14.88
N LEU A 186 16.67 -10.85 -14.46
CA LEU A 186 15.86 -10.02 -15.35
C LEU A 186 16.71 -9.36 -16.45
N GLY A 187 16.44 -9.70 -17.71
CA GLY A 187 17.10 -9.11 -18.87
C GLY A 187 18.59 -9.40 -19.03
N THR A 188 19.16 -10.41 -18.35
CA THR A 188 20.56 -10.77 -18.53
C THR A 188 20.81 -11.74 -19.67
N ALA A 189 19.76 -12.35 -20.24
CA ALA A 189 19.85 -13.30 -21.36
C ALA A 189 20.85 -14.45 -21.13
N ASP A 190 20.95 -14.94 -19.89
CA ASP A 190 21.89 -15.99 -19.50
C ASP A 190 21.35 -17.36 -19.94
N GLU A 191 22.10 -18.05 -20.81
CA GLU A 191 21.66 -19.31 -21.39
C GLU A 191 21.65 -20.46 -20.39
N GLU A 192 22.57 -20.48 -19.42
CA GLU A 192 22.63 -21.60 -18.50
C GLU A 192 21.44 -21.59 -17.53
N VAL A 193 21.01 -20.40 -17.12
CA VAL A 193 19.79 -20.21 -16.32
C VAL A 193 18.55 -20.61 -17.13
N PHE A 194 18.53 -20.31 -18.43
CA PHE A 194 17.44 -20.69 -19.31
C PHE A 194 17.29 -22.21 -19.39
N GLU A 195 18.38 -22.94 -19.62
CA GLU A 195 18.36 -24.40 -19.67
C GLU A 195 17.96 -25.04 -18.32
N ASP A 196 18.42 -24.48 -17.20
CA ASP A 196 18.01 -24.94 -15.87
C ASP A 196 16.49 -24.80 -15.64
N ILE A 197 15.90 -23.66 -16.04
CA ILE A 197 14.45 -23.43 -15.91
C ILE A 197 13.67 -24.29 -16.93
N LYS A 198 14.20 -24.47 -18.13
CA LYS A 198 13.62 -25.33 -19.18
C LYS A 198 13.53 -26.78 -18.74
N ASN A 199 14.53 -27.30 -18.02
CA ASN A 199 14.48 -28.66 -17.44
C ASN A 199 13.29 -28.82 -16.47
N VAL A 200 12.98 -27.80 -15.68
CA VAL A 200 11.82 -27.81 -14.76
C VAL A 200 10.51 -27.75 -15.54
N LEU A 201 10.46 -26.99 -16.64
CA LEU A 201 9.30 -26.95 -17.53
C LEU A 201 8.98 -28.32 -18.13
N TYR A 202 10.01 -29.04 -18.59
CA TYR A 202 9.89 -30.39 -19.15
C TYR A 202 9.59 -31.49 -18.13
N THR A 203 9.62 -31.16 -16.84
CA THR A 203 9.10 -32.05 -15.79
C THR A 203 7.55 -32.09 -15.81
N ASP A 204 6.92 -31.17 -16.56
CA ASP A 204 5.46 -31.07 -16.78
C ASP A 204 4.64 -30.93 -15.48
N SER A 205 5.23 -30.31 -14.45
CA SER A 205 4.51 -29.95 -13.23
C SER A 205 3.68 -28.69 -13.44
N ALA A 206 2.38 -28.76 -13.18
CA ALA A 206 1.45 -27.66 -13.44
C ALA A 206 1.80 -26.35 -12.71
N VAL A 207 2.30 -26.43 -11.47
CA VAL A 207 2.61 -25.24 -10.65
C VAL A 207 4.03 -24.74 -10.91
N ALA A 208 5.02 -25.63 -10.95
CA ALA A 208 6.40 -25.23 -11.23
C ALA A 208 6.55 -24.75 -12.68
N GLY A 209 5.82 -25.35 -13.63
CA GLY A 209 5.83 -24.98 -15.04
C GLY A 209 5.26 -23.59 -15.34
N GLU A 210 4.24 -23.14 -14.60
CA GLU A 210 3.74 -21.75 -14.72
C GLU A 210 4.82 -20.74 -14.33
N ALA A 211 5.50 -20.97 -13.20
CA ALA A 211 6.62 -20.13 -12.77
C ALA A 211 7.83 -20.23 -13.69
N ALA A 212 8.10 -21.40 -14.25
CA ALA A 212 9.17 -21.60 -15.23
C ALA A 212 8.90 -20.80 -16.51
N GLY A 213 7.67 -20.86 -17.03
CA GLY A 213 7.24 -20.05 -18.19
C GLY A 213 7.47 -18.56 -17.99
N ILE A 214 7.02 -18.03 -16.84
CA ILE A 214 7.21 -16.61 -16.48
C ILE A 214 8.70 -16.30 -16.27
N GLY A 215 9.43 -17.18 -15.58
CA GLY A 215 10.85 -17.02 -15.27
C GLY A 215 11.74 -16.96 -16.50
N MET A 216 11.50 -17.83 -17.50
CA MET A 216 12.19 -17.77 -18.81
C MET A 216 11.88 -16.46 -19.53
N GLY A 217 10.63 -16.01 -19.50
CA GLY A 217 10.23 -14.73 -20.08
C GLY A 217 10.94 -13.53 -19.44
N LEU A 218 11.03 -13.51 -18.10
CA LEU A 218 11.73 -12.46 -17.33
C LEU A 218 13.25 -12.44 -17.63
N LEU A 219 13.86 -13.60 -17.81
CA LEU A 219 15.26 -13.72 -18.17
C LEU A 219 15.56 -13.17 -19.58
N MET A 220 14.67 -13.47 -20.54
CA MET A 220 14.84 -13.18 -21.98
C MET A 220 14.12 -11.92 -22.46
N VAL A 221 13.76 -11.03 -21.53
CA VAL A 221 13.05 -9.78 -21.82
C VAL A 221 13.74 -8.97 -22.91
N GLY A 222 12.98 -8.61 -23.95
CA GLY A 222 13.43 -7.71 -25.01
C GLY A 222 14.50 -8.28 -25.95
N THR A 223 14.85 -9.55 -25.83
CA THR A 223 15.88 -10.18 -26.67
C THR A 223 15.36 -10.56 -28.05
N ALA A 224 14.05 -10.80 -28.23
CA ALA A 224 13.46 -11.39 -29.44
C ALA A 224 14.19 -12.67 -29.92
N SER A 225 14.63 -13.50 -28.97
CA SER A 225 15.36 -14.73 -29.27
C SER A 225 14.47 -15.77 -29.97
N GLU A 226 15.08 -16.57 -30.85
CA GLU A 226 14.46 -17.76 -31.47
C GLU A 226 13.94 -18.77 -30.43
N LYS A 227 14.49 -18.73 -29.20
CA LYS A 227 14.03 -19.52 -28.06
C LYS A 227 12.55 -19.28 -27.70
N ALA A 228 11.98 -18.12 -28.08
CA ALA A 228 10.55 -17.87 -27.93
C ALA A 228 9.70 -18.83 -28.80
N ALA A 229 10.20 -19.26 -29.96
CA ALA A 229 9.53 -20.25 -30.79
C ALA A 229 9.58 -21.65 -30.14
N GLU A 230 10.66 -22.02 -29.46
CA GLU A 230 10.73 -23.26 -28.67
C GLU A 230 9.69 -23.25 -27.54
N MET A 231 9.54 -22.12 -26.84
CA MET A 231 8.50 -21.95 -25.81
C MET A 231 7.09 -22.08 -26.38
N LEU A 232 6.85 -21.54 -27.58
CA LEU A 232 5.56 -21.65 -28.26
C LEU A 232 5.26 -23.09 -28.69
N ALA A 233 6.25 -23.81 -29.23
CA ALA A 233 6.10 -25.22 -29.58
C ALA A 233 5.70 -26.05 -28.37
N TYR A 234 6.38 -25.86 -27.23
CA TYR A 234 6.02 -26.59 -26.01
C TYR A 234 4.64 -26.20 -25.47
N ALA A 235 4.22 -24.94 -25.64
CA ALA A 235 2.87 -24.53 -25.24
C ALA A 235 1.76 -25.27 -26.01
N HIS A 236 1.99 -25.68 -27.26
CA HIS A 236 1.07 -26.53 -28.02
C HIS A 236 1.08 -27.99 -27.59
N ASP A 237 2.23 -28.50 -27.13
CA ASP A 237 2.37 -29.90 -26.72
C ASP A 237 1.73 -30.16 -25.35
N THR A 238 1.81 -29.19 -24.43
CA THR A 238 1.30 -29.35 -23.07
C THR A 238 -0.23 -29.27 -23.00
N GLN A 239 -0.83 -30.03 -22.08
CA GLN A 239 -2.27 -29.98 -21.80
C GLN A 239 -2.60 -29.14 -20.54
N HIS A 240 -1.58 -28.68 -19.82
CA HIS A 240 -1.76 -27.94 -18.57
C HIS A 240 -1.96 -26.44 -18.82
N GLU A 241 -3.20 -25.96 -18.64
CA GLU A 241 -3.56 -24.55 -18.83
C GLU A 241 -2.64 -23.55 -18.09
N LYS A 242 -2.16 -23.90 -16.89
CA LYS A 242 -1.23 -23.06 -16.11
C LYS A 242 0.12 -22.90 -16.78
N ILE A 243 0.64 -23.98 -17.38
CA ILE A 243 1.91 -23.98 -18.11
C ILE A 243 1.74 -23.15 -19.39
N ILE A 244 0.67 -23.40 -20.14
CA ILE A 244 0.33 -22.62 -21.35
C ILE A 244 0.22 -21.13 -21.01
N ARG A 245 -0.45 -20.76 -19.92
CA ARG A 245 -0.58 -19.36 -19.48
C ARG A 245 0.77 -18.74 -19.10
N GLY A 246 1.59 -19.47 -18.33
CA GLY A 246 2.93 -19.02 -17.96
C GLY A 246 3.84 -18.81 -19.17
N LEU A 247 3.79 -19.72 -20.14
CA LEU A 247 4.52 -19.61 -21.41
C LEU A 247 3.99 -18.49 -22.28
N ALA A 248 2.68 -18.34 -22.41
CA ALA A 248 2.04 -17.28 -23.19
C ALA A 248 2.46 -15.89 -22.69
N LEU A 249 2.51 -15.68 -21.37
CA LEU A 249 3.05 -14.46 -20.77
C LEU A 249 4.56 -14.36 -20.94
N GLY A 250 5.29 -15.47 -20.77
CA GLY A 250 6.74 -15.51 -20.94
C GLY A 250 7.17 -15.08 -22.35
N ILE A 251 6.51 -15.61 -23.38
CA ILE A 251 6.70 -15.25 -24.79
C ILE A 251 6.40 -13.76 -25.00
N ALA A 252 5.30 -13.25 -24.44
CA ALA A 252 4.97 -11.83 -24.51
C ALA A 252 6.04 -10.91 -23.90
N LEU A 253 6.75 -11.35 -22.87
CA LEU A 253 7.86 -10.60 -22.26
C LEU A 253 9.11 -10.58 -23.17
N THR A 254 9.36 -11.63 -23.96
CA THR A 254 10.53 -11.68 -24.86
C THR A 254 10.48 -10.63 -25.98
N VAL A 255 9.28 -10.27 -26.43
CA VAL A 255 9.04 -9.27 -27.49
C VAL A 255 8.96 -7.83 -26.99
N TYR A 256 9.29 -7.60 -25.71
CA TYR A 256 9.24 -6.28 -25.10
C TYR A 256 10.03 -5.24 -25.92
N GLY A 257 9.30 -4.24 -26.45
CA GLY A 257 9.86 -3.11 -27.18
C GLY A 257 10.46 -3.38 -28.55
N ARG A 258 10.06 -4.48 -29.19
CA ARG A 258 10.53 -4.93 -30.50
C ARG A 258 9.65 -4.53 -31.68
N GLU A 259 8.50 -3.91 -31.41
CA GLU A 259 7.59 -3.31 -32.41
C GLU A 259 7.31 -4.25 -33.61
N GLU A 260 7.78 -3.91 -34.81
CA GLU A 260 7.51 -4.65 -36.04
C GLU A 260 8.24 -6.02 -36.10
N GLU A 261 9.38 -6.18 -35.40
CA GLU A 261 10.10 -7.48 -35.33
C GLU A 261 9.25 -8.56 -34.66
N ALA A 262 8.35 -8.16 -33.76
CA ALA A 262 7.46 -9.06 -33.03
C ALA A 262 6.19 -9.44 -33.82
N HIS A 263 5.94 -8.81 -34.97
CA HIS A 263 4.66 -8.93 -35.67
C HIS A 263 4.35 -10.36 -36.09
N THR A 264 5.34 -11.10 -36.58
CA THR A 264 5.20 -12.50 -37.00
C THR A 264 4.74 -13.40 -35.85
N LEU A 265 5.37 -13.26 -34.68
CA LEU A 265 5.03 -14.03 -33.48
C LEU A 265 3.65 -13.65 -32.95
N ILE A 266 3.32 -12.36 -32.95
CA ILE A 266 1.99 -11.87 -32.53
C ILE A 266 0.91 -12.42 -33.47
N GLU A 267 1.11 -12.40 -34.78
CA GLU A 267 0.14 -12.96 -35.73
C GLU A 267 -0.08 -14.47 -35.52
N GLN A 268 1.00 -15.22 -35.24
CA GLN A 268 0.90 -16.65 -34.92
C GLN A 268 0.06 -16.87 -33.66
N MET A 269 0.38 -16.19 -32.55
CA MET A 269 -0.33 -16.36 -31.29
C MET A 269 -1.80 -15.90 -31.36
N THR A 270 -2.10 -14.84 -32.12
CA THR A 270 -3.46 -14.27 -32.19
C THR A 270 -4.41 -15.02 -33.12
N ARG A 271 -3.87 -15.80 -34.08
CA ARG A 271 -4.67 -16.67 -34.96
C ARG A 271 -4.84 -18.09 -34.41
N ASP A 272 -4.25 -18.36 -33.25
CA ASP A 272 -4.30 -19.67 -32.63
C ASP A 272 -5.71 -20.07 -32.21
N GLN A 273 -5.99 -21.38 -32.21
CA GLN A 273 -7.26 -21.92 -31.74
C GLN A 273 -7.40 -21.80 -30.22
N ASP A 274 -6.28 -21.90 -29.49
CA ASP A 274 -6.27 -21.87 -28.03
C ASP A 274 -6.46 -20.44 -27.50
N PRO A 275 -7.52 -20.19 -26.69
CA PRO A 275 -7.77 -18.86 -26.15
C PRO A 275 -6.63 -18.32 -25.27
N ILE A 276 -5.89 -19.21 -24.57
CA ILE A 276 -4.78 -18.83 -23.68
C ILE A 276 -3.57 -18.33 -24.49
N LEU A 277 -3.36 -18.85 -25.69
CA LEU A 277 -2.31 -18.36 -26.59
C LEU A 277 -2.71 -17.03 -27.22
N ARG A 278 -3.97 -16.87 -27.64
CA ARG A 278 -4.50 -15.56 -28.09
C ARG A 278 -4.42 -14.51 -26.99
N TYR A 279 -4.67 -14.91 -25.74
CA TYR A 279 -4.48 -14.09 -24.55
C TYR A 279 -3.04 -13.60 -24.39
N GLY A 280 -2.06 -14.50 -24.53
CA GLY A 280 -0.64 -14.12 -24.57
C GLY A 280 -0.31 -13.20 -25.75
N GLY A 281 -0.93 -13.43 -26.91
CA GLY A 281 -0.79 -12.59 -28.10
C GLY A 281 -1.22 -11.14 -27.87
N MET A 282 -2.27 -10.91 -27.07
CA MET A 282 -2.68 -9.55 -26.67
C MET A 282 -1.65 -8.86 -25.78
N TYR A 283 -1.04 -9.59 -24.84
CA TYR A 283 0.08 -9.06 -24.04
C TYR A 283 1.32 -8.81 -24.90
N ALA A 284 1.63 -9.71 -25.83
CA ALA A 284 2.76 -9.56 -26.75
C ALA A 284 2.59 -8.29 -27.61
N LEU A 285 1.39 -8.05 -28.13
CA LEU A 285 1.04 -6.82 -28.85
C LEU A 285 1.18 -5.58 -27.95
N ALA A 286 0.65 -5.63 -26.73
CA ALA A 286 0.71 -4.50 -25.79
C ALA A 286 2.15 -4.16 -25.34
N LEU A 287 2.99 -5.17 -25.10
CA LEU A 287 4.37 -5.03 -24.66
C LEU A 287 5.34 -4.72 -25.81
N ALA A 288 5.07 -5.19 -27.03
CA ALA A 288 5.87 -4.83 -28.20
C ALA A 288 5.71 -3.33 -28.54
N TYR A 289 4.47 -2.82 -28.49
CA TYR A 289 4.13 -1.42 -28.81
C TYR A 289 3.97 -0.52 -27.57
N ARG A 290 4.50 -0.95 -26.42
CA ARG A 290 4.51 -0.18 -25.16
C ARG A 290 4.93 1.30 -25.38
N GLY A 291 4.15 2.25 -24.87
CA GLY A 291 4.48 3.68 -24.91
C GLY A 291 4.61 4.34 -26.29
N THR A 292 4.35 3.62 -27.39
CA THR A 292 4.50 4.12 -28.78
C THR A 292 3.27 4.87 -29.29
N ALA A 293 2.08 4.64 -28.70
CA ALA A 293 0.79 5.15 -29.18
C ALA A 293 0.52 4.84 -30.67
N ASN A 294 0.98 3.69 -31.17
CA ASN A 294 0.77 3.30 -32.57
C ASN A 294 -0.71 2.97 -32.85
N ASN A 295 -1.30 3.68 -33.81
CA ASN A 295 -2.68 3.49 -34.27
C ASN A 295 -2.98 2.07 -34.75
N LYS A 296 -2.03 1.39 -35.40
CA LYS A 296 -2.24 0.00 -35.86
C LYS A 296 -2.47 -0.95 -34.69
N ALA A 297 -1.63 -0.85 -33.66
CA ALA A 297 -1.73 -1.67 -32.45
C ALA A 297 -3.02 -1.38 -31.69
N ILE A 298 -3.40 -0.09 -31.56
CA ILE A 298 -4.65 0.33 -30.92
C ILE A 298 -5.85 -0.25 -31.67
N HIS A 299 -5.89 -0.13 -33.00
CA HIS A 299 -6.98 -0.66 -33.82
C HIS A 299 -7.09 -2.18 -33.70
N GLN A 300 -5.96 -2.90 -33.70
CA GLN A 300 -5.94 -4.35 -33.55
C GLN A 300 -6.45 -4.77 -32.15
N LEU A 301 -6.00 -4.12 -31.08
CA LEU A 301 -6.49 -4.38 -29.71
C LEU A 301 -7.99 -4.12 -29.60
N LEU A 302 -8.49 -3.00 -30.15
CA LEU A 302 -9.92 -2.69 -30.17
C LEU A 302 -10.74 -3.70 -30.97
N HIS A 303 -10.19 -4.21 -32.08
CA HIS A 303 -10.84 -5.24 -32.87
C HIS A 303 -11.02 -6.52 -32.05
N PHE A 304 -9.96 -7.05 -31.44
CA PHE A 304 -10.02 -8.26 -30.61
C PHE A 304 -10.88 -8.09 -29.34
N ALA A 305 -10.96 -6.88 -28.79
CA ALA A 305 -11.84 -6.58 -27.66
C ALA A 305 -13.34 -6.81 -27.98
N VAL A 306 -13.73 -6.76 -29.25
CA VAL A 306 -15.12 -6.93 -29.70
C VAL A 306 -15.33 -8.26 -30.43
N SER A 307 -14.37 -8.67 -31.27
CA SER A 307 -14.53 -9.81 -32.19
C SER A 307 -14.27 -11.18 -31.57
N ASP A 308 -13.35 -11.30 -30.59
CA ASP A 308 -13.03 -12.60 -29.99
C ASP A 308 -14.20 -13.13 -29.15
N VAL A 309 -14.34 -14.44 -29.02
CA VAL A 309 -15.39 -15.06 -28.21
C VAL A 309 -14.96 -15.18 -26.74
N SER A 310 -13.65 -15.28 -26.48
CA SER A 310 -13.12 -15.48 -25.12
C SER A 310 -13.09 -14.17 -24.32
N ASP A 311 -13.69 -14.20 -23.14
CA ASP A 311 -13.68 -13.08 -22.19
C ASP A 311 -12.28 -12.70 -21.71
N ASP A 312 -11.36 -13.68 -21.63
CA ASP A 312 -9.98 -13.46 -21.20
C ASP A 312 -9.18 -12.66 -22.23
N VAL A 313 -9.38 -12.96 -23.52
CA VAL A 313 -8.79 -12.20 -24.63
C VAL A 313 -9.39 -10.80 -24.66
N ARG A 314 -10.71 -10.67 -24.55
CA ARG A 314 -11.40 -9.36 -24.52
C ARG A 314 -10.89 -8.46 -23.41
N ARG A 315 -10.81 -8.98 -22.18
CA ARG A 315 -10.27 -8.26 -21.01
C ARG A 315 -8.86 -7.75 -21.27
N THR A 316 -8.01 -8.63 -21.81
CA THR A 316 -6.59 -8.36 -22.03
C THR A 316 -6.35 -7.38 -23.15
N ALA A 317 -7.14 -7.47 -24.23
CA ALA A 317 -7.07 -6.54 -25.34
C ALA A 317 -7.34 -5.10 -24.87
N VAL A 318 -8.38 -4.90 -24.04
CA VAL A 318 -8.69 -3.58 -23.48
C VAL A 318 -7.62 -3.12 -22.49
N MET A 319 -7.16 -4.00 -21.60
CA MET A 319 -6.09 -3.69 -20.65
C MET A 319 -4.77 -3.33 -21.36
N GLY A 320 -4.48 -3.98 -22.48
CA GLY A 320 -3.32 -3.72 -23.33
C GLY A 320 -3.25 -2.29 -23.86
N LEU A 321 -4.39 -1.62 -24.05
CA LEU A 321 -4.44 -0.20 -24.41
C LEU A 321 -3.71 0.67 -23.39
N GLY A 322 -3.79 0.31 -22.10
CA GLY A 322 -3.08 1.02 -21.03
C GLY A 322 -1.56 0.97 -21.20
N PHE A 323 -1.01 -0.15 -21.68
CA PHE A 323 0.42 -0.29 -21.95
C PHE A 323 0.87 0.40 -23.23
N VAL A 324 0.01 0.50 -24.25
CA VAL A 324 0.34 1.23 -25.49
C VAL A 324 0.28 2.75 -25.27
N LEU A 325 -0.65 3.22 -24.44
CA LEU A 325 -0.99 4.64 -24.28
C LEU A 325 -0.43 5.33 -23.03
N TYR A 326 0.34 4.68 -22.16
CA TYR A 326 0.84 5.34 -20.93
C TYR A 326 1.76 6.55 -21.16
N ASN A 327 2.30 6.71 -22.37
CA ASN A 327 3.07 7.91 -22.73
C ASN A 327 2.16 9.14 -22.92
N GLU A 328 0.88 8.93 -23.26
CA GLU A 328 -0.13 9.98 -23.45
C GLU A 328 -1.39 9.66 -22.63
N PRO A 329 -1.33 9.79 -21.30
CA PRO A 329 -2.39 9.36 -20.39
C PRO A 329 -3.71 10.13 -20.57
N GLU A 330 -3.70 11.30 -21.21
CA GLU A 330 -4.90 12.09 -21.49
C GLU A 330 -5.81 11.46 -22.55
N GLN A 331 -5.24 10.65 -23.46
CA GLN A 331 -6.01 10.00 -24.52
C GLN A 331 -6.77 8.76 -24.02
N THR A 332 -6.22 8.05 -23.03
CA THR A 332 -6.77 6.76 -22.59
C THR A 332 -8.22 6.85 -22.13
N PRO A 333 -8.63 7.76 -21.23
CA PRO A 333 -10.02 7.86 -20.79
C PRO A 333 -11.01 8.08 -21.94
N ARG A 334 -10.61 8.84 -22.97
CA ARG A 334 -11.45 9.12 -24.14
C ARG A 334 -11.71 7.88 -24.98
N ILE A 335 -10.67 7.06 -25.20
CA ILE A 335 -10.78 5.82 -25.98
C ILE A 335 -11.58 4.76 -25.23
N VAL A 336 -11.33 4.62 -23.92
CA VAL A 336 -11.96 3.56 -23.11
C VAL A 336 -13.36 3.92 -22.60
N SER A 337 -13.80 5.18 -22.73
CA SER A 337 -15.12 5.64 -22.25
C SER A 337 -16.28 4.85 -22.85
N LEU A 338 -16.20 4.48 -24.12
CA LEU A 338 -17.24 3.65 -24.75
C LEU A 338 -17.19 2.20 -24.25
N LEU A 339 -15.99 1.71 -23.92
CA LEU A 339 -15.78 0.34 -23.47
C LEU A 339 -16.22 0.14 -22.01
N SER A 340 -16.12 1.17 -21.16
CA SER A 340 -16.61 1.13 -19.78
C SER A 340 -18.14 1.02 -19.67
N GLU A 341 -18.87 1.41 -20.71
CA GLU A 341 -20.33 1.27 -20.78
C GLU A 341 -20.78 -0.05 -21.43
N SER A 342 -19.83 -0.91 -21.81
CA SER A 342 -20.14 -2.19 -22.44
C SER A 342 -20.95 -3.10 -21.51
N TYR A 343 -21.87 -3.87 -22.08
CA TYR A 343 -22.61 -4.89 -21.35
C TYR A 343 -21.70 -5.99 -20.78
N ASN A 344 -20.57 -6.28 -21.43
CA ASN A 344 -19.66 -7.34 -20.97
C ASN A 344 -18.83 -6.88 -19.75
N PRO A 345 -18.94 -7.54 -18.59
CA PRO A 345 -18.19 -7.18 -17.39
C PRO A 345 -16.66 -7.28 -17.54
N HIS A 346 -16.14 -8.21 -18.35
CA HIS A 346 -14.71 -8.39 -18.57
C HIS A 346 -14.09 -7.22 -19.34
N VAL A 347 -14.85 -6.64 -20.28
CA VAL A 347 -14.47 -5.44 -21.02
C VAL A 347 -14.43 -4.23 -20.07
N ARG A 348 -15.45 -4.08 -19.20
CA ARG A 348 -15.49 -3.00 -18.20
C ARG A 348 -14.35 -3.10 -17.19
N TYR A 349 -14.02 -4.31 -16.73
CA TYR A 349 -12.84 -4.55 -15.90
C TYR A 349 -11.54 -4.17 -16.61
N GLY A 350 -11.38 -4.59 -17.87
CA GLY A 350 -10.21 -4.24 -18.69
C GLY A 350 -10.07 -2.72 -18.88
N ALA A 351 -11.19 -2.02 -19.08
CA ALA A 351 -11.22 -0.56 -19.20
C ALA A 351 -10.76 0.13 -17.90
N ALA A 352 -11.24 -0.35 -16.75
CA ALA A 352 -10.83 0.18 -15.44
C ALA A 352 -9.30 0.04 -15.24
N LEU A 353 -8.74 -1.15 -15.49
CA LEU A 353 -7.30 -1.36 -15.35
C LEU A 353 -6.47 -0.62 -16.39
N ALA A 354 -6.94 -0.49 -17.63
CA ALA A 354 -6.24 0.29 -18.67
C ALA A 354 -6.04 1.75 -18.25
N VAL A 355 -7.07 2.35 -17.65
CA VAL A 355 -7.00 3.70 -17.05
C VAL A 355 -6.05 3.69 -15.85
N GLY A 356 -6.15 2.69 -14.97
CA GLY A 356 -5.27 2.54 -13.81
C GLY A 356 -3.78 2.47 -14.17
N ILE A 357 -3.42 1.73 -15.23
CA ILE A 357 -2.04 1.54 -15.70
C ILE A 357 -1.52 2.80 -16.40
N SER A 358 -2.30 3.36 -17.34
CA SER A 358 -1.86 4.52 -18.12
C SER A 358 -1.81 5.81 -17.30
N CYS A 359 -2.80 6.04 -16.43
CA CYS A 359 -2.92 7.24 -15.60
C CYS A 359 -2.30 7.06 -14.20
N ALA A 360 -1.45 6.05 -13.99
CA ALA A 360 -0.83 5.80 -12.69
C ALA A 360 0.01 7.01 -12.23
N GLY A 361 -0.29 7.53 -11.03
CA GLY A 361 0.44 8.66 -10.43
C GLY A 361 0.27 10.02 -11.12
N THR A 362 -0.65 10.16 -12.08
CA THR A 362 -0.92 11.45 -12.76
C THR A 362 -2.01 12.27 -12.06
N GLY A 363 -2.97 11.61 -11.40
CA GLY A 363 -4.11 12.27 -10.74
C GLY A 363 -5.09 12.95 -11.70
N LEU A 364 -5.23 12.45 -12.93
CA LEU A 364 -6.09 13.05 -13.95
C LEU A 364 -7.58 13.04 -13.53
N SER A 365 -8.27 14.19 -13.63
CA SER A 365 -9.68 14.33 -13.27
C SER A 365 -10.59 13.42 -14.10
N ASP A 366 -10.34 13.34 -15.41
CA ASP A 366 -11.17 12.60 -16.36
C ASP A 366 -11.12 11.09 -16.07
N ALA A 367 -9.94 10.59 -15.68
CA ALA A 367 -9.76 9.20 -15.26
C ALA A 367 -10.57 8.88 -13.99
N ILE A 368 -10.57 9.79 -13.00
CA ILE A 368 -11.32 9.61 -11.76
C ILE A 368 -12.83 9.59 -12.03
N SER A 369 -13.32 10.53 -12.84
CA SER A 369 -14.74 10.61 -13.22
C SER A 369 -15.21 9.37 -13.99
N LEU A 370 -14.33 8.76 -14.79
CA LEU A 370 -14.62 7.52 -15.49
C LEU A 370 -14.65 6.29 -14.56
N LEU A 371 -13.77 6.24 -13.56
CA LEU A 371 -13.66 5.12 -12.63
C LEU A 371 -14.73 5.13 -11.53
N GLU A 372 -15.22 6.31 -11.11
CA GLU A 372 -16.23 6.46 -10.07
C GLU A 372 -17.49 5.59 -10.29
N PRO A 373 -18.17 5.60 -11.45
CA PRO A 373 -19.32 4.72 -11.69
C PRO A 373 -18.94 3.23 -11.66
N LEU A 374 -17.74 2.86 -12.09
CA LEU A 374 -17.27 1.46 -12.10
C LEU A 374 -17.01 0.92 -10.68
N THR A 375 -16.78 1.79 -9.69
CA THR A 375 -16.68 1.35 -8.27
C THR A 375 -18.01 0.89 -7.69
N SER A 376 -19.13 1.31 -8.28
CA SER A 376 -20.49 0.95 -7.87
C SER A 376 -21.15 -0.03 -8.85
N ASP A 377 -20.35 -0.72 -9.66
CA ASP A 377 -20.85 -1.70 -10.62
C ASP A 377 -21.58 -2.85 -9.93
N VAL A 378 -22.53 -3.48 -10.63
CA VAL A 378 -23.26 -4.66 -10.13
C VAL A 378 -22.32 -5.85 -9.94
N VAL A 379 -21.28 -5.97 -10.78
CA VAL A 379 -20.36 -7.12 -10.78
C VAL A 379 -19.17 -6.87 -9.85
N ASP A 380 -18.91 -7.83 -8.97
CA ASP A 380 -17.94 -7.76 -7.88
C ASP A 380 -16.47 -7.59 -8.33
N PHE A 381 -16.04 -8.32 -9.36
CA PHE A 381 -14.67 -8.20 -9.88
C PHE A 381 -14.45 -6.89 -10.64
N VAL A 382 -15.49 -6.31 -11.25
CA VAL A 382 -15.41 -4.98 -11.88
C VAL A 382 -15.15 -3.93 -10.81
N ARG A 383 -15.89 -4.00 -9.69
CA ARG A 383 -15.63 -3.15 -8.52
C ARG A 383 -14.20 -3.35 -7.99
N GLN A 384 -13.73 -4.58 -7.86
CA GLN A 384 -12.35 -4.89 -7.46
C GLN A 384 -11.31 -4.17 -8.35
N GLY A 385 -11.46 -4.29 -9.68
CA GLY A 385 -10.56 -3.65 -10.65
C GLY A 385 -10.62 -2.13 -10.59
N ALA A 386 -11.82 -1.56 -10.46
CA ALA A 386 -12.02 -0.12 -10.35
C ALA A 386 -11.39 0.46 -9.07
N LEU A 387 -11.50 -0.23 -7.93
CA LEU A 387 -10.88 0.19 -6.66
C LEU A 387 -9.35 0.19 -6.75
N ILE A 388 -8.76 -0.86 -7.34
CA ILE A 388 -7.31 -0.95 -7.56
C ILE A 388 -6.84 0.13 -8.53
N ALA A 389 -7.53 0.31 -9.65
CA ALA A 389 -7.21 1.34 -10.64
C ALA A 389 -7.27 2.76 -10.05
N MET A 390 -8.32 3.07 -9.27
CA MET A 390 -8.46 4.35 -8.59
C MET A 390 -7.29 4.61 -7.63
N ALA A 391 -6.86 3.60 -6.88
CA ALA A 391 -5.70 3.70 -6.00
C ALA A 391 -4.39 3.94 -6.76
N MET A 392 -4.21 3.33 -7.94
CA MET A 392 -3.03 3.56 -8.79
C MET A 392 -2.99 4.99 -9.36
N VAL A 393 -4.15 5.54 -9.74
CA VAL A 393 -4.26 6.93 -10.25
C VAL A 393 -4.02 7.95 -9.14
N MET A 394 -4.56 7.70 -7.94
CA MET A 394 -4.48 8.58 -6.77
C MET A 394 -3.26 8.34 -5.86
N ILE A 395 -2.26 7.57 -6.31
CA ILE A 395 -1.07 7.32 -5.48
C ILE A 395 -0.32 8.63 -5.21
N GLN A 396 0.04 8.87 -3.94
CA GLN A 396 0.68 10.09 -3.44
C GLN A 396 -0.13 11.40 -3.56
N THR A 397 -1.41 11.37 -3.95
CA THR A 397 -2.26 12.57 -3.90
C THR A 397 -2.88 12.75 -2.50
N ASN A 398 -2.93 14.00 -2.05
CA ASN A 398 -3.46 14.37 -0.74
C ASN A 398 -4.88 14.92 -0.85
N GLU A 399 -5.65 14.83 0.24
CA GLU A 399 -7.03 15.35 0.32
C GLU A 399 -7.08 16.87 0.11
N SER A 400 -6.03 17.59 0.52
CA SER A 400 -5.89 19.03 0.32
C SER A 400 -5.73 19.42 -1.16
N PHE A 401 -5.22 18.50 -1.99
CA PHE A 401 -5.05 18.73 -3.44
C PHE A 401 -6.33 18.34 -4.19
N ASP A 402 -6.95 17.22 -3.80
CA ASP A 402 -8.23 16.76 -4.34
C ASP A 402 -9.09 16.14 -3.25
N SER A 403 -10.27 16.75 -3.00
CA SER A 403 -11.20 16.30 -1.96
C SER A 403 -11.75 14.90 -2.23
N ARG A 404 -11.76 14.45 -3.50
CA ARG A 404 -12.21 13.11 -3.89
C ARG A 404 -11.39 12.00 -3.26
N VAL A 405 -10.10 12.24 -2.96
CA VAL A 405 -9.23 11.28 -2.27
C VAL A 405 -9.75 10.99 -0.86
N GLY A 406 -10.26 12.00 -0.16
CA GLY A 406 -10.87 11.85 1.17
C GLY A 406 -12.15 11.02 1.12
N THR A 407 -13.01 11.28 0.13
CA THR A 407 -14.22 10.49 -0.12
C THR A 407 -13.88 9.04 -0.46
N PHE A 408 -12.90 8.81 -1.32
CA PHE A 408 -12.45 7.48 -1.70
C PHE A 408 -11.92 6.67 -0.52
N ARG A 409 -11.11 7.27 0.37
CA ARG A 409 -10.64 6.58 1.59
C ARG A 409 -11.79 6.16 2.50
N ARG A 410 -12.77 7.04 2.73
CA ARG A 410 -13.97 6.70 3.52
C ARG A 410 -14.78 5.59 2.88
N GLN A 411 -14.87 5.57 1.55
CA GLN A 411 -15.51 4.49 0.79
C GLN A 411 -14.78 3.16 0.99
N LEU A 412 -13.44 3.14 0.90
CA LEU A 412 -12.63 1.94 1.16
C LEU A 412 -12.86 1.41 2.58
N GLU A 413 -12.79 2.27 3.59
CA GLU A 413 -13.04 1.90 4.99
C GLU A 413 -14.45 1.32 5.17
N LYS A 414 -15.47 1.92 4.53
CA LYS A 414 -16.85 1.42 4.58
C LYS A 414 -16.96 0.01 3.98
N ILE A 415 -16.38 -0.22 2.80
CA ILE A 415 -16.42 -1.53 2.12
C ILE A 415 -15.70 -2.61 2.96
N ILE A 416 -14.58 -2.26 3.58
CA ILE A 416 -13.80 -3.17 4.42
C ILE A 416 -14.56 -3.57 5.69
N LEU A 417 -15.26 -2.61 6.32
CA LEU A 417 -16.02 -2.82 7.55
C LEU A 417 -17.36 -3.52 7.33
N ASP A 418 -17.96 -3.37 6.16
CA ASP A 418 -19.24 -3.99 5.86
C ASP A 418 -19.10 -5.52 5.75
N LYS A 419 -19.95 -6.25 6.47
CA LYS A 419 -19.95 -7.71 6.45
C LYS A 419 -20.64 -8.26 5.20
N HIS A 420 -21.61 -7.55 4.65
CA HIS A 420 -22.45 -8.01 3.54
C HIS A 420 -21.81 -7.80 2.16
N GLU A 421 -20.69 -7.10 2.09
CA GLU A 421 -19.92 -6.92 0.86
C GLU A 421 -19.24 -8.21 0.38
N ASP A 422 -19.13 -8.34 -0.94
CA ASP A 422 -18.53 -9.50 -1.60
C ASP A 422 -17.03 -9.62 -1.28
N THR A 423 -16.53 -10.86 -1.19
CA THR A 423 -15.12 -11.13 -0.87
C THR A 423 -14.15 -10.49 -1.87
N MET A 424 -14.48 -10.50 -3.16
CA MET A 424 -13.64 -9.91 -4.21
C MET A 424 -13.58 -8.38 -4.12
N SER A 425 -14.71 -7.74 -3.82
CA SER A 425 -14.77 -6.29 -3.58
C SER A 425 -13.97 -5.89 -2.33
N LYS A 426 -14.06 -6.66 -1.24
CA LYS A 426 -13.23 -6.47 -0.05
C LYS A 426 -11.74 -6.62 -0.34
N MET A 427 -11.36 -7.66 -1.08
CA MET A 427 -9.98 -7.83 -1.52
C MET A 427 -9.48 -6.61 -2.30
N GLY A 428 -10.29 -6.11 -3.24
CA GLY A 428 -9.98 -4.89 -4.00
C GLY A 428 -9.79 -3.68 -3.09
N ALA A 429 -10.65 -3.48 -2.10
CA ALA A 429 -10.54 -2.38 -1.16
C ALA A 429 -9.30 -2.46 -0.26
N ILE A 430 -8.95 -3.66 0.21
CA ILE A 430 -7.75 -3.91 1.03
C ILE A 430 -6.47 -3.64 0.22
N LEU A 431 -6.41 -4.12 -1.02
CA LEU A 431 -5.27 -3.87 -1.92
C LEU A 431 -5.18 -2.39 -2.31
N ALA A 432 -6.30 -1.75 -2.63
CA ALA A 432 -6.37 -0.32 -2.92
C ALA A 432 -5.84 0.53 -1.77
N SER A 433 -6.21 0.19 -0.53
CA SER A 433 -5.68 0.84 0.68
C SER A 433 -4.17 0.66 0.80
N GLY A 434 -3.67 -0.54 0.50
CA GLY A 434 -2.24 -0.85 0.46
C GLY A 434 -1.47 0.00 -0.56
N ILE A 435 -2.00 0.09 -1.78
CA ILE A 435 -1.39 0.86 -2.88
C ILE A 435 -1.38 2.37 -2.58
N LEU A 436 -2.46 2.92 -2.02
CA LEU A 436 -2.53 4.34 -1.64
C LEU A 436 -1.47 4.73 -0.60
N ASP A 437 -1.19 3.83 0.34
CA ASP A 437 -0.23 4.03 1.43
C ASP A 437 1.13 3.33 1.17
N ALA A 438 1.39 2.94 -0.09
CA ALA A 438 2.59 2.21 -0.48
C ALA A 438 3.87 2.92 -0.04
N GLY A 439 4.83 2.16 0.50
CA GLY A 439 6.14 2.66 0.96
C GLY A 439 6.05 3.83 1.96
N GLY A 440 4.97 3.93 2.74
CA GLY A 440 4.73 5.09 3.61
C GLY A 440 4.42 6.37 2.84
N ARG A 441 3.80 6.27 1.66
CA ARG A 441 3.54 7.37 0.70
C ARG A 441 4.78 8.00 0.09
N ASN A 442 5.92 7.30 0.14
CA ASN A 442 7.18 7.75 -0.44
C ASN A 442 7.47 7.11 -1.79
N VAL A 443 6.63 6.18 -2.22
CA VAL A 443 6.73 5.58 -3.56
C VAL A 443 5.54 5.96 -4.42
N THR A 444 5.80 6.16 -5.70
CA THR A 444 4.78 6.34 -6.73
C THR A 444 4.94 5.23 -7.76
N ILE A 445 3.87 4.93 -8.48
CA ILE A 445 3.96 4.13 -9.69
C ILE A 445 4.36 5.07 -10.83
N LYS A 446 5.48 4.78 -11.50
CA LYS A 446 5.97 5.55 -12.66
C LYS A 446 6.49 4.58 -13.70
N LEU A 447 5.80 4.49 -14.85
CA LEU A 447 6.22 3.67 -16.00
C LEU A 447 7.33 4.35 -16.80
N LEU A 448 7.28 5.69 -16.88
CA LEU A 448 8.28 6.51 -17.53
C LEU A 448 9.33 7.04 -16.55
N SER A 449 10.56 7.09 -17.02
CA SER A 449 11.60 7.93 -16.44
C SER A 449 11.36 9.40 -16.79
N ARG A 450 12.03 10.32 -16.07
CA ARG A 450 11.97 11.76 -16.35
C ARG A 450 12.39 12.09 -17.78
N ASN A 451 13.34 11.33 -18.33
CA ASN A 451 13.83 11.50 -19.70
C ASN A 451 12.90 10.84 -20.74
N LYS A 452 11.67 10.47 -20.37
CA LYS A 452 10.71 9.72 -21.21
C LYS A 452 11.24 8.38 -21.72
N HIS A 453 12.23 7.79 -21.05
CA HIS A 453 12.64 6.41 -21.28
C HIS A 453 11.83 5.47 -20.39
N ASP A 454 11.49 4.32 -20.94
CA ASP A 454 10.69 3.32 -20.24
C ASP A 454 11.49 2.68 -19.10
N LYS A 455 10.83 2.52 -17.94
CA LYS A 455 11.36 1.71 -16.85
C LYS A 455 10.93 0.27 -17.06
N LEU A 456 11.85 -0.52 -17.60
CA LEU A 456 11.68 -1.96 -17.86
C LEU A 456 10.98 -2.69 -16.70
N THR A 457 11.52 -2.54 -15.49
CA THR A 457 11.01 -3.20 -14.27
C THR A 457 9.59 -2.80 -13.92
N ALA A 458 9.19 -1.56 -14.21
CA ALA A 458 7.87 -1.05 -13.87
C ALA A 458 6.80 -1.55 -14.84
N VAL A 459 7.10 -1.53 -16.15
CA VAL A 459 6.16 -2.02 -17.18
C VAL A 459 5.92 -3.53 -17.02
N ILE A 460 6.99 -4.30 -16.84
CA ILE A 460 6.91 -5.75 -16.62
C ILE A 460 6.25 -6.08 -15.28
N GLY A 461 6.61 -5.35 -14.23
CA GLY A 461 5.99 -5.49 -12.91
C GLY A 461 4.48 -5.32 -12.96
N LEU A 462 3.98 -4.32 -13.70
CA LEU A 462 2.55 -4.14 -13.89
C LEU A 462 1.93 -5.22 -14.79
N ALA A 463 2.60 -5.65 -15.87
CA ALA A 463 2.09 -6.69 -16.76
C ALA A 463 1.94 -8.07 -16.09
N VAL A 464 2.85 -8.42 -15.17
CA VAL A 464 2.74 -9.64 -14.36
C VAL A 464 1.76 -9.42 -13.19
N PHE A 465 1.71 -8.23 -12.59
CA PHE A 465 0.76 -7.91 -11.53
C PHE A 465 -0.68 -8.12 -11.98
N THR A 466 -1.07 -7.69 -13.19
CA THR A 466 -2.45 -7.80 -13.70
C THR A 466 -2.95 -9.24 -13.87
N GLN A 467 -2.06 -10.24 -13.73
CA GLN A 467 -2.35 -11.68 -13.83
C GLN A 467 -2.88 -12.32 -12.54
N PHE A 468 -3.08 -11.54 -11.48
CA PHE A 468 -3.46 -12.06 -10.17
C PHE A 468 -4.79 -12.84 -10.15
N TRP A 469 -5.60 -12.78 -11.21
CA TRP A 469 -6.82 -13.54 -11.40
C TRP A 469 -6.63 -15.05 -11.27
N TYR A 470 -5.55 -15.57 -11.87
CA TYR A 470 -5.29 -17.01 -11.87
C TYR A 470 -4.32 -17.41 -10.77
N TRP A 471 -3.42 -16.49 -10.38
CA TRP A 471 -2.37 -16.77 -9.41
C TRP A 471 -2.08 -15.58 -8.49
N TYR A 472 -2.58 -15.62 -7.26
CA TYR A 472 -2.44 -14.54 -6.27
C TYR A 472 -1.00 -14.15 -5.91
N PRO A 473 0.00 -15.06 -5.82
CA PRO A 473 1.38 -14.67 -5.53
C PRO A 473 2.03 -13.70 -6.53
N LEU A 474 1.44 -13.53 -7.72
CA LEU A 474 1.89 -12.54 -8.71
C LEU A 474 1.59 -11.09 -8.29
N LEU A 475 0.74 -10.87 -7.27
CA LEU A 475 0.46 -9.53 -6.74
C LEU A 475 1.72 -8.77 -6.30
N TYR A 476 2.76 -9.48 -5.84
CA TYR A 476 4.00 -8.87 -5.35
C TYR A 476 4.84 -8.21 -6.45
N PHE A 477 4.58 -8.49 -7.73
CA PHE A 477 5.26 -7.83 -8.86
C PHE A 477 4.96 -6.33 -8.95
N ILE A 478 3.87 -5.84 -8.32
CA ILE A 478 3.61 -4.40 -8.20
C ILE A 478 4.76 -3.65 -7.51
N SER A 479 5.50 -4.35 -6.64
CA SER A 479 6.67 -3.76 -6.00
C SER A 479 7.66 -3.23 -7.03
N LEU A 480 7.87 -3.92 -8.15
CA LEU A 480 8.81 -3.51 -9.21
C LEU A 480 8.43 -2.19 -9.88
N ALA A 481 7.15 -1.81 -9.85
CA ALA A 481 6.64 -0.56 -10.39
C ALA A 481 6.80 0.64 -9.43
N PHE A 482 7.06 0.37 -8.15
CA PHE A 482 7.31 1.42 -7.17
C PHE A 482 8.65 2.11 -7.43
N SER A 483 8.57 3.42 -7.65
CA SER A 483 9.70 4.33 -7.73
C SER A 483 9.65 5.31 -6.54
N PRO A 484 10.71 5.40 -5.73
CA PRO A 484 10.77 6.35 -4.64
C PRO A 484 10.77 7.79 -5.16
N THR A 485 10.07 8.70 -4.46
CA THR A 485 9.97 10.11 -4.78
C THR A 485 10.59 10.95 -3.65
N ALA A 486 11.90 11.13 -3.76
CA ALA A 486 12.68 11.95 -2.84
C ALA A 486 13.72 12.77 -3.62
N ILE A 487 14.12 13.90 -3.04
CA ILE A 487 15.35 14.58 -3.39
C ILE A 487 16.43 14.06 -2.45
N ILE A 488 17.51 13.56 -3.05
CA ILE A 488 18.71 13.12 -2.32
C ILE A 488 19.91 13.85 -2.93
N GLY A 489 20.42 14.81 -2.17
CA GLY A 489 21.68 15.48 -2.48
C GLY A 489 22.88 14.61 -2.07
N LEU A 490 23.87 14.51 -2.94
CA LEU A 490 25.12 13.79 -2.69
C LEU A 490 26.33 14.72 -2.87
N ASN A 491 27.33 14.62 -1.99
CA ASN A 491 28.61 15.32 -2.13
C ASN A 491 29.52 14.63 -3.18
N SER A 492 30.73 15.16 -3.40
CA SER A 492 31.70 14.56 -4.34
C SER A 492 32.21 13.17 -3.87
N ASN A 493 32.11 12.89 -2.57
CA ASN A 493 32.47 11.61 -1.95
C ASN A 493 31.30 10.60 -1.92
N LEU A 494 30.15 10.96 -2.49
CA LEU A 494 28.92 10.15 -2.53
C LEU A 494 28.23 9.92 -1.18
N GLU A 495 28.47 10.81 -0.23
CA GLU A 495 27.79 10.88 1.07
C GLU A 495 26.64 11.89 1.01
N VAL A 496 25.71 11.81 1.96
CA VAL A 496 24.50 12.65 2.02
C VAL A 496 24.76 13.83 2.97
N PRO A 497 25.05 15.05 2.46
CA PRO A 497 25.19 16.22 3.31
C PRO A 497 23.83 16.71 3.80
N LYS A 498 23.80 17.32 4.99
CA LYS A 498 22.64 18.11 5.41
C LYS A 498 22.59 19.40 4.58
N PHE A 499 21.56 19.53 3.78
CA PHE A 499 21.33 20.67 2.91
C PHE A 499 19.85 21.03 2.94
N GLU A 500 19.53 22.33 2.97
CA GLU A 500 18.17 22.83 2.99
C GLU A 500 17.77 23.47 1.67
N PHE A 501 16.58 23.17 1.18
CA PHE A 501 15.99 23.77 -0.02
C PHE A 501 14.57 24.25 0.24
N LEU A 502 14.10 25.15 -0.61
CA LEU A 502 12.82 25.83 -0.42
C LEU A 502 11.76 25.26 -1.38
N SER A 503 10.59 24.96 -0.83
CA SER A 503 9.38 24.60 -1.57
C SER A 503 8.39 25.78 -1.50
N HIS A 504 8.14 26.45 -2.63
CA HIS A 504 7.15 27.53 -2.76
C HIS A 504 5.71 26.99 -2.84
N ALA A 505 5.31 26.21 -1.84
CA ALA A 505 3.96 25.72 -1.72
C ALA A 505 3.54 25.64 -0.25
N LYS A 506 2.23 25.69 -0.03
CA LYS A 506 1.64 25.49 1.30
C LYS A 506 1.98 24.07 1.80
N PRO A 507 2.53 23.92 3.02
CA PRO A 507 2.86 22.61 3.59
C PRO A 507 1.70 21.61 3.51
N SER A 508 0.46 22.02 3.81
CA SER A 508 -0.70 21.12 3.83
C SER A 508 -1.07 20.48 2.49
N LEU A 509 -0.56 20.99 1.37
CA LEU A 509 -0.75 20.36 0.06
C LEU A 509 0.07 19.06 -0.06
N PHE A 510 1.27 19.02 0.52
CA PHE A 510 2.25 17.96 0.31
C PHE A 510 2.67 17.23 1.60
N GLU A 511 2.27 17.75 2.76
CA GLU A 511 2.48 17.11 4.05
C GLU A 511 1.80 15.74 4.08
N TYR A 512 2.34 14.84 4.88
CA TYR A 512 1.65 13.61 5.17
C TYR A 512 0.36 13.87 5.93
N PRO A 513 -0.67 13.02 5.78
CA PRO A 513 -1.86 13.15 6.62
C PRO A 513 -1.49 12.98 8.08
N LYS A 514 -2.16 13.79 8.88
CA LYS A 514 -2.12 13.65 10.33
C LYS A 514 -2.67 12.25 10.69
N PRO A 515 -2.06 11.55 11.66
CA PRO A 515 -2.57 10.26 12.11
C PRO A 515 -4.04 10.41 12.50
N THR A 516 -4.93 9.59 11.94
CA THR A 516 -6.30 9.46 12.45
C THR A 516 -6.15 8.89 13.86
N THR A 517 -6.23 9.75 14.87
CA THR A 517 -6.36 9.31 16.26
C THR A 517 -7.58 8.40 16.29
N GLN A 518 -7.38 7.13 16.67
CA GLN A 518 -8.51 6.26 16.93
C GLN A 518 -9.43 7.03 17.88
N GLN A 519 -10.63 7.34 17.42
CA GLN A 519 -11.68 7.72 18.33
C GLN A 519 -11.82 6.51 19.24
N THR A 520 -11.23 6.59 20.44
CA THR A 520 -11.70 5.83 21.59
C THR A 520 -13.20 5.94 21.52
N THR A 521 -13.82 4.79 21.28
CA THR A 521 -15.23 4.67 20.97
C THR A 521 -16.02 5.66 21.82
N THR A 522 -16.80 6.48 21.14
CA THR A 522 -17.80 7.38 21.70
C THR A 522 -18.86 6.57 22.46
N SER A 523 -18.47 5.92 23.56
CA SER A 523 -19.37 5.53 24.64
C SER A 523 -19.80 6.79 25.41
N ALA A 524 -18.99 7.85 25.40
CA ALA A 524 -19.29 9.14 26.01
C ALA A 524 -20.38 9.95 25.29
N VAL A 525 -20.73 9.67 24.02
CA VAL A 525 -21.85 10.37 23.33
C VAL A 525 -23.17 9.58 23.43
N LYS A 526 -23.11 8.25 23.49
CA LYS A 526 -24.32 7.43 23.73
C LYS A 526 -24.81 7.53 25.17
N LEU A 527 -23.93 7.81 26.14
CA LEU A 527 -24.30 8.03 27.55
C LEU A 527 -25.23 9.24 27.76
N PRO A 528 -24.94 10.46 27.30
CA PRO A 528 -25.83 11.60 27.50
C PRO A 528 -27.16 11.45 26.77
N THR A 529 -27.21 10.86 25.56
CA THR A 529 -28.49 10.62 24.87
C THR A 529 -29.30 9.51 25.53
N ALA A 530 -28.64 8.45 26.03
CA ALA A 530 -29.30 7.41 26.82
C ALA A 530 -29.84 7.98 28.14
N ILE A 531 -29.07 8.79 28.85
CA ILE A 531 -29.47 9.46 30.10
C ILE A 531 -30.61 10.46 29.84
N LEU A 532 -30.57 11.22 28.74
CA LEU A 532 -31.65 12.12 28.35
C LEU A 532 -32.92 11.35 27.95
N SER A 533 -32.78 10.22 27.26
CA SER A 533 -33.91 9.37 26.89
C SER A 533 -34.51 8.65 28.09
N THR A 534 -33.70 8.17 29.05
CA THR A 534 -34.19 7.56 30.29
C THR A 534 -34.75 8.60 31.24
N TYR A 535 -34.18 9.81 31.32
CA TYR A 535 -34.68 10.92 32.11
C TYR A 535 -36.02 11.44 31.57
N ALA A 536 -36.14 11.63 30.24
CA ALA A 536 -37.40 12.03 29.62
C ALA A 536 -38.49 10.95 29.79
N LYS A 537 -38.13 9.66 29.63
CA LYS A 537 -39.06 8.55 29.82
C LYS A 537 -39.46 8.38 31.29
N ALA A 538 -38.54 8.59 32.23
CA ALA A 538 -38.80 8.60 33.68
C ALA A 538 -39.69 9.79 34.07
N LYS A 539 -39.44 11.00 33.54
CA LYS A 539 -40.29 12.17 33.77
C LYS A 539 -41.70 11.99 33.19
N SER A 540 -41.82 11.36 32.02
CA SER A 540 -43.12 11.04 31.41
C SER A 540 -43.90 9.97 32.20
N ARG A 541 -43.20 8.97 32.77
CA ARG A 541 -43.80 7.97 33.65
C ARG A 541 -44.22 8.58 34.97
N ALA A 542 -43.37 9.39 35.60
CA ALA A 542 -43.71 10.12 36.82
C ALA A 542 -44.91 11.06 36.60
N LYS A 543 -45.02 11.70 35.43
CA LYS A 543 -46.19 12.52 35.07
C LYS A 543 -47.46 11.68 34.89
N LYS A 544 -47.37 10.51 34.23
CA LYS A 544 -48.50 9.58 34.10
C LYS A 544 -48.89 8.91 35.43
N ASP A 545 -47.94 8.65 36.31
CA ASP A 545 -48.18 8.12 37.66
C ASP A 545 -48.79 9.19 38.57
N ALA A 546 -48.41 10.47 38.40
CA ALA A 546 -49.05 11.59 39.08
C ALA A 546 -50.47 11.86 38.54
N GLU A 547 -50.68 11.80 37.22
CA GLU A 547 -51.99 11.94 36.57
C GLU A 547 -52.93 10.77 36.91
N SER A 548 -52.43 9.54 37.00
CA SER A 548 -53.23 8.37 37.43
C SER A 548 -53.53 8.39 38.94
N LYS A 549 -52.63 8.91 39.77
CA LYS A 549 -52.92 9.17 41.20
C LYS A 549 -53.94 10.31 41.39
N ALA A 550 -53.88 11.35 40.56
CA ALA A 550 -54.89 12.42 40.56
C ALA A 550 -56.25 11.91 40.05
N ALA A 551 -56.27 11.10 38.99
CA ALA A 551 -57.50 10.50 38.45
C ALA A 551 -58.13 9.44 39.38
N ASN A 552 -57.32 8.73 40.18
CA ASN A 552 -57.83 7.84 41.23
C ASN A 552 -58.30 8.58 42.49
N GLN A 553 -57.78 9.79 42.76
CA GLN A 553 -58.28 10.67 43.83
C GLN A 553 -59.58 11.41 43.45
N GLU A 554 -59.81 11.68 42.16
CA GLU A 554 -61.11 12.20 41.68
C GLU A 554 -62.21 11.13 41.53
N LYS A 555 -61.86 9.84 41.41
CA LYS A 555 -62.85 8.73 41.41
C LYS A 555 -63.13 8.10 42.77
N THR A 556 -62.47 8.56 43.83
CA THR A 556 -62.77 8.16 45.23
C THR A 556 -63.35 9.29 46.08
N ALA A 557 -63.68 10.44 45.49
CA ALA A 557 -64.33 11.58 46.16
C ALA A 557 -65.85 11.70 45.93
N GLU A 558 -66.47 10.81 45.13
CA GLU A 558 -67.94 10.80 44.88
C GLU A 558 -68.68 9.57 45.42
N ALA A 559 -68.02 8.69 46.17
CA ALA A 559 -68.69 7.58 46.84
C ALA A 559 -68.10 7.36 48.24
N GLU A 560 -68.60 8.12 49.22
CA GLU A 560 -69.03 7.65 50.55
C GLU A 560 -69.15 8.80 51.55
N SER A 561 -70.26 9.53 51.45
CA SER A 561 -70.99 9.98 52.63
C SER A 561 -71.75 8.77 53.22
N LYS A 562 -71.11 8.02 54.12
CA LYS A 562 -71.81 7.28 55.18
C LYS A 562 -70.86 6.93 56.32
N ALA A 563 -71.33 7.25 57.51
CA ALA A 563 -70.57 7.38 58.74
C ALA A 563 -70.19 6.03 59.38
N ASN A 564 -68.89 5.90 59.66
CA ASN A 564 -68.25 5.79 60.99
C ASN A 564 -68.51 4.59 61.94
N GLN A 565 -67.42 4.24 62.65
CA GLN A 565 -67.22 3.33 63.80
C GLN A 565 -67.09 1.82 63.45
N GLU A 566 -66.06 1.08 63.87
CA GLU A 566 -65.42 1.02 65.19
C GLU A 566 -64.05 0.26 65.20
N LYS A 567 -63.08 0.78 65.98
CA LYS A 567 -62.09 0.13 66.90
C LYS A 567 -61.10 -1.01 66.51
N SER A 568 -59.81 -0.69 66.76
CA SER A 568 -58.76 -1.39 67.59
C SER A 568 -58.22 -2.76 67.14
N THR A 569 -56.93 -3.16 67.22
CA THR A 569 -55.79 -2.76 68.06
C THR A 569 -54.48 -3.46 67.60
N ALA A 570 -53.33 -2.83 67.93
CA ALA A 570 -52.06 -3.41 68.42
C ALA A 570 -50.92 -3.90 67.48
N GLU A 571 -49.81 -3.12 67.57
CA GLU A 571 -48.38 -3.47 67.73
C GLU A 571 -47.65 -4.27 66.62
N SER A 572 -46.46 -3.87 66.13
CA SER A 572 -45.23 -3.55 66.86
C SER A 572 -44.14 -2.94 65.93
N LYS A 573 -43.17 -2.25 66.56
CA LYS A 573 -42.04 -1.42 66.06
C LYS A 573 -41.01 -2.13 65.15
N PRO A 574 -40.10 -1.40 64.45
CA PRO A 574 -38.85 -0.82 65.02
C PRO A 574 -38.73 0.71 64.80
N SER A 575 -38.52 1.56 65.82
CA SER A 575 -37.23 2.19 66.25
C SER A 575 -36.41 2.85 65.12
N GLN A 576 -36.51 4.17 64.94
CA GLN A 576 -35.61 5.26 65.46
C GLN A 576 -34.24 5.26 64.74
N GLU A 577 -33.74 6.38 64.19
CA GLU A 577 -33.59 7.68 64.82
C GLU A 577 -33.94 8.90 63.95
N LYS A 578 -34.47 9.92 64.64
CA LYS A 578 -34.57 11.33 64.27
C LYS A 578 -33.30 12.04 64.75
N SER A 579 -32.88 13.08 64.03
CA SER A 579 -32.91 14.45 64.56
C SER A 579 -32.83 15.41 63.36
N THR A 580 -33.89 16.15 63.01
CA THR A 580 -34.38 17.39 63.68
C THR A 580 -33.27 18.45 63.63
N ASP A 581 -33.44 19.61 63.00
CA ASP A 581 -34.53 20.58 63.09
C ASP A 581 -34.19 21.71 62.08
N ALA A 582 -35.03 22.64 61.67
CA ALA A 582 -36.43 22.97 61.89
C ALA A 582 -36.68 24.12 60.88
N GLU A 583 -37.79 24.09 60.14
CA GLU A 583 -38.91 25.04 60.27
C GLU A 583 -38.59 26.51 59.95
N SER A 584 -39.41 27.28 59.26
CA SER A 584 -40.77 27.05 58.77
C SER A 584 -41.19 28.22 57.87
N LYS A 585 -42.09 27.91 56.93
CA LYS A 585 -43.30 28.63 56.49
C LYS A 585 -43.23 30.18 56.50
N ALA A 586 -43.27 30.84 55.34
CA ALA A 586 -44.44 31.00 54.45
C ALA A 586 -45.70 31.55 55.15
N LYS A 587 -46.13 32.75 54.76
CA LYS A 587 -47.48 33.12 54.29
C LYS A 587 -47.59 34.67 54.21
N THR A 588 -47.86 35.23 53.02
CA THR A 588 -49.20 35.71 52.55
C THR A 588 -49.84 36.69 53.55
N THR A 589 -50.38 37.86 53.22
CA THR A 589 -51.14 38.27 52.02
C THR A 589 -51.51 39.75 52.19
N GLU A 590 -51.88 40.37 51.08
CA GLU A 590 -52.90 41.43 50.95
C GLU A 590 -52.55 42.91 51.23
N ASP A 591 -52.45 43.62 50.11
CA ASP A 591 -52.89 45.01 49.85
C ASP A 591 -54.24 45.34 50.53
N ALA A 592 -54.65 46.59 50.83
CA ALA A 592 -54.59 47.75 49.94
C ALA A 592 -54.89 49.12 50.62
N SER A 593 -54.31 50.16 50.00
CA SER A 593 -54.81 51.54 49.77
C SER A 593 -54.86 52.55 50.94
N GLY A 594 -54.44 53.82 50.78
CA GLY A 594 -53.84 54.52 49.64
C GLY A 594 -53.58 56.01 49.94
N SER A 595 -52.75 56.68 49.11
CA SER A 595 -53.07 57.96 48.44
C SER A 595 -51.89 58.49 47.59
N THR A 596 -52.15 58.58 46.27
CA THR A 596 -51.73 59.59 45.28
C THR A 596 -50.30 60.16 45.25
N SER A 597 -49.50 59.74 44.25
CA SER A 597 -49.05 60.57 43.10
C SER A 597 -48.09 59.77 42.19
N GLY A 598 -48.24 59.90 40.86
CA GLY A 598 -47.23 59.48 39.86
C GLY A 598 -47.59 58.30 38.96
N GLU A 599 -47.66 58.57 37.64
CA GLU A 599 -47.56 57.67 36.47
C GLU A 599 -48.52 56.46 36.32
N ALA A 600 -49.37 56.53 35.30
CA ALA A 600 -50.25 55.45 34.86
C ALA A 600 -49.84 54.95 33.47
N ALA A 601 -49.36 53.70 33.41
CA ALA A 601 -49.08 52.94 32.20
C ALA A 601 -49.79 51.58 32.28
N LYS A 602 -50.49 51.20 31.20
CA LYS A 602 -50.97 49.84 30.80
C LYS A 602 -51.40 49.98 29.33
N THR A 603 -51.12 49.11 28.37
CA THR A 603 -50.68 47.70 28.36
C THR A 603 -50.25 47.38 26.91
N GLN A 604 -49.19 46.58 26.68
CA GLN A 604 -49.19 45.40 25.78
C GLN A 604 -47.78 44.83 25.55
N GLU A 605 -47.70 43.51 25.74
CA GLU A 605 -46.88 42.49 25.06
C GLU A 605 -45.33 42.44 25.11
N LYS A 606 -44.89 41.18 25.34
CA LYS A 606 -43.69 40.47 24.86
C LYS A 606 -42.35 40.61 25.59
N ASP A 607 -42.07 39.54 26.34
CA ASP A 607 -40.96 38.56 26.13
C ASP A 607 -39.55 39.08 25.84
N GLY A 608 -38.60 38.64 26.68
CA GLY A 608 -37.17 38.64 26.36
C GLY A 608 -36.25 38.80 27.57
N ASP A 609 -36.30 37.87 28.54
CA ASP A 609 -35.26 37.79 29.58
C ASP A 609 -34.21 36.71 29.23
N ALA A 610 -32.98 37.04 29.60
CA ALA A 610 -31.73 36.56 29.03
C ALA A 610 -31.41 35.10 29.36
N MET A 611 -31.15 34.33 28.32
CA MET A 611 -30.43 33.05 28.39
C MET A 611 -28.97 33.33 28.05
N GLN A 612 -28.08 33.24 29.05
CA GLN A 612 -26.63 33.15 28.81
C GLN A 612 -26.37 31.89 27.99
N VAL A 613 -26.13 32.09 26.69
CA VAL A 613 -25.56 31.09 25.80
C VAL A 613 -24.05 31.19 25.96
N ASP A 614 -23.45 30.24 26.66
CA ASP A 614 -22.02 29.99 26.56
C ASP A 614 -21.67 29.80 25.09
N GLY A 615 -20.80 30.68 24.61
CA GLY A 615 -20.48 30.88 23.22
C GLY A 615 -20.13 29.58 22.51
N ALA A 616 -20.80 29.37 21.38
CA ALA A 616 -20.33 28.51 20.33
C ALA A 616 -18.85 28.81 20.10
N ALA A 617 -18.00 27.79 20.24
CA ALA A 617 -16.62 27.86 19.83
C ALA A 617 -16.57 28.38 18.38
N GLU A 618 -16.20 29.65 18.24
CA GLU A 618 -15.71 30.17 16.98
C GLU A 618 -14.63 29.19 16.51
N LYS A 619 -14.89 28.54 15.38
CA LYS A 619 -13.82 27.95 14.60
C LYS A 619 -12.81 29.07 14.37
N LYS A 620 -11.72 29.07 15.14
CA LYS A 620 -10.48 29.72 14.73
C LYS A 620 -10.27 29.33 13.27
N ALA A 621 -10.33 30.32 12.39
CA ALA A 621 -9.83 30.16 11.04
C ALA A 621 -8.43 29.51 11.17
N PRO A 622 -8.11 28.49 10.36
CA PRO A 622 -6.77 27.92 10.39
C PRO A 622 -5.78 29.07 10.19
N GLU A 623 -4.77 29.16 11.06
CA GLU A 623 -3.69 30.14 10.93
C GLU A 623 -3.19 30.15 9.49
N PRO A 624 -2.90 31.32 8.90
CA PRO A 624 -2.47 31.39 7.51
C PRO A 624 -1.19 30.57 7.36
N GLU A 625 -1.32 29.41 6.71
CA GLU A 625 -0.20 28.52 6.51
C GLU A 625 0.91 29.25 5.76
N PRO A 626 2.19 29.01 6.14
CA PRO A 626 3.30 29.65 5.46
C PRO A 626 3.27 29.30 3.97
N ALA A 627 3.44 30.31 3.12
CA ALA A 627 3.40 30.14 1.66
C ALA A 627 4.61 29.36 1.10
N PHE A 628 5.61 29.08 1.95
CA PHE A 628 6.81 28.33 1.63
C PHE A 628 7.18 27.39 2.78
N GLN A 629 7.84 26.28 2.43
CA GLN A 629 8.38 25.30 3.37
C GLN A 629 9.86 25.11 3.11
N ILE A 630 10.68 25.12 4.17
CA ILE A 630 12.09 24.73 4.10
C ILE A 630 12.17 23.23 4.36
N LEU A 631 12.80 22.49 3.45
CA LEU A 631 12.96 21.04 3.50
C LEU A 631 14.45 20.68 3.60
N ALA A 632 14.78 19.73 4.46
CA ALA A 632 16.15 19.25 4.66
C ALA A 632 16.40 17.94 3.91
N ASN A 633 17.59 17.79 3.33
CA ASN A 633 18.04 16.58 2.64
C ASN A 633 18.25 15.41 3.64
N PRO A 634 17.75 14.19 3.36
CA PRO A 634 16.82 13.81 2.29
C PRO A 634 15.35 14.14 2.61
N ALA A 635 14.63 14.66 1.62
CA ALA A 635 13.22 15.02 1.77
C ALA A 635 12.34 14.37 0.69
N ARG A 636 11.13 13.99 1.09
CA ARG A 636 10.07 13.54 0.17
C ARG A 636 9.64 14.70 -0.73
N VAL A 637 9.58 14.43 -2.02
CA VAL A 637 9.11 15.40 -3.02
C VAL A 637 8.21 14.68 -4.00
N VAL A 638 6.94 15.08 -4.02
CA VAL A 638 5.92 14.50 -4.91
C VAL A 638 6.11 15.06 -6.33
N PRO A 639 5.77 14.33 -7.42
CA PRO A 639 5.94 14.83 -8.79
C PRO A 639 5.26 16.17 -9.07
N ALA A 640 4.09 16.42 -8.45
CA ALA A 640 3.40 17.71 -8.53
C ALA A 640 4.13 18.85 -7.80
N GLN A 641 4.91 18.52 -6.76
CA GLN A 641 5.69 19.46 -5.96
C GLN A 641 6.98 19.91 -6.66
N GLU A 642 7.50 19.12 -7.62
CA GLU A 642 8.76 19.40 -8.34
C GLU A 642 8.81 20.82 -8.94
N LYS A 643 7.67 21.36 -9.39
CA LYS A 643 7.56 22.70 -10.00
C LYS A 643 7.75 23.86 -9.01
N PHE A 644 7.61 23.59 -7.72
CA PHE A 644 7.65 24.60 -6.67
C PHE A 644 9.00 24.67 -5.95
N ILE A 645 9.96 23.83 -6.32
CA ILE A 645 11.25 23.71 -5.61
C ILE A 645 12.26 24.68 -6.16
N LYS A 646 12.91 25.43 -5.26
CA LYS A 646 14.04 26.29 -5.56
C LYS A 646 15.17 26.05 -4.56
N PHE A 647 16.39 26.00 -5.10
CA PHE A 647 17.61 25.95 -4.29
C PHE A 647 17.93 27.36 -3.80
N ILE A 648 18.37 27.49 -2.54
CA ILE A 648 18.70 28.77 -1.94
C ILE A 648 20.03 29.26 -2.54
N GLU A 649 19.99 30.43 -3.20
CA GLU A 649 21.18 31.07 -3.78
C GLU A 649 22.10 31.57 -2.66
N GLY A 650 23.37 31.15 -2.69
CA GLY A 650 24.35 31.45 -1.63
C GLY A 650 24.52 30.36 -0.55
N SER A 651 23.84 29.22 -0.69
CA SER A 651 24.07 28.04 0.17
C SER A 651 25.39 27.33 -0.17
N ARG A 652 25.99 26.68 0.83
CA ARG A 652 27.28 25.95 0.71
C ARG A 652 27.25 24.90 -0.41
N TYR A 653 26.12 24.23 -0.58
CA TYR A 653 25.91 23.17 -1.56
C TYR A 653 25.07 23.64 -2.75
N VAL A 654 25.68 23.68 -3.94
CA VAL A 654 25.01 24.09 -5.18
C VAL A 654 24.87 22.90 -6.12
N PRO A 655 23.68 22.63 -6.70
CA PRO A 655 23.50 21.52 -7.62
C PRO A 655 24.34 21.71 -8.90
N VAL A 656 25.13 20.69 -9.27
CA VAL A 656 25.91 20.68 -10.54
C VAL A 656 24.98 20.74 -11.74
N ARG A 657 23.82 20.09 -11.65
CA ARG A 657 22.73 20.18 -12.62
C ARG A 657 21.42 20.43 -11.86
N PRO A 658 20.63 21.45 -12.24
CA PRO A 658 19.34 21.67 -11.62
C PRO A 658 18.40 20.50 -11.97
N ALA A 659 18.10 19.69 -10.96
CA ALA A 659 17.13 18.61 -11.04
C ALA A 659 16.15 18.76 -9.86
N PRO A 660 14.83 18.83 -10.11
CA PRO A 660 13.86 19.03 -9.05
C PRO A 660 13.46 17.72 -8.33
N CYS A 661 14.02 16.57 -8.70
CA CYS A 661 13.74 15.28 -8.08
C CYS A 661 14.85 14.26 -8.34
N GLY A 662 14.95 13.25 -7.47
CA GLY A 662 15.92 12.16 -7.56
C GLY A 662 17.27 12.52 -6.96
N PHE A 663 18.32 11.86 -7.45
CA PHE A 663 19.69 12.10 -7.01
C PHE A 663 20.26 13.35 -7.67
N ILE A 664 20.85 14.21 -6.84
CA ILE A 664 21.44 15.47 -7.26
C ILE A 664 22.87 15.50 -6.74
N LEU A 665 23.82 15.64 -7.65
CA LEU A 665 25.20 15.89 -7.27
C LEU A 665 25.35 17.36 -6.88
N LEU A 666 25.77 17.59 -5.63
CA LEU A 666 25.99 18.89 -5.05
C LEU A 666 27.49 19.22 -5.12
N ARG A 667 27.81 20.41 -5.58
CA ARG A 667 29.14 21.01 -5.52
C ARG A 667 29.25 21.78 -4.21
N ASP A 668 30.23 21.40 -3.39
CA ASP A 668 30.61 22.20 -2.23
C ASP A 668 31.39 23.43 -2.69
N THR A 669 30.93 24.61 -2.26
CA THR A 669 31.58 25.90 -2.52
C THR A 669 32.57 26.29 -1.42
N GLN A 670 32.54 25.63 -0.27
CA GLN A 670 33.42 25.87 0.88
C GLN A 670 34.02 24.54 1.41
N PRO A 671 34.95 23.91 0.66
CA PRO A 671 35.58 22.64 1.06
C PRO A 671 36.50 22.74 2.29
N SER A 672 36.72 23.94 2.83
CA SER A 672 37.57 24.19 4.01
C SER A 672 36.85 23.99 5.35
N GLU A 673 35.52 23.97 5.37
CA GLU A 673 34.72 23.74 6.59
C GLU A 673 34.35 22.26 6.74
N ALA A 674 34.24 21.75 7.97
CA ALA A 674 33.81 20.37 8.20
C ALA A 674 32.38 20.15 7.65
N GLU A 675 32.16 19.04 6.94
CA GLU A 675 30.84 18.70 6.40
C GLU A 675 29.96 18.08 7.51
N GLU A 676 28.76 18.62 7.73
CA GLU A 676 27.73 17.91 8.49
C GLU A 676 27.05 16.87 7.61
N LEU A 677 27.52 15.63 7.74
CA LEU A 677 26.94 14.49 7.05
C LEU A 677 25.76 13.92 7.85
N VAL A 678 24.71 13.49 7.14
CA VAL A 678 23.75 12.55 7.71
C VAL A 678 24.47 11.21 7.81
N LEU A 679 24.56 10.64 9.01
CA LEU A 679 25.12 9.29 9.22
C LEU A 679 24.34 8.31 8.33
N THR A 680 24.93 7.99 7.18
CA THR A 680 24.64 6.78 6.44
C THR A 680 25.39 5.67 7.16
N ASP A 681 24.70 4.61 7.58
CA ASP A 681 25.38 3.39 8.00
C ASP A 681 26.20 2.88 6.80
N ALA A 682 27.46 3.29 6.74
CA ALA A 682 28.45 2.77 5.82
C ALA A 682 29.15 1.62 6.54
N PRO A 683 29.18 0.40 5.97
CA PRO A 683 29.94 -0.68 6.56
C PRO A 683 31.42 -0.33 6.52
N ALA A 684 32.06 -0.34 7.69
CA ALA A 684 33.50 -0.22 7.83
C ALA A 684 34.19 -1.26 6.94
N THR A 685 35.01 -0.80 6.00
CA THR A 685 35.93 -1.67 5.27
C THR A 685 36.88 -2.29 6.28
N VAL A 686 36.76 -3.60 6.50
CA VAL A 686 37.68 -4.39 7.32
C VAL A 686 39.04 -4.37 6.62
N ALA A 687 39.91 -3.48 7.07
CA ALA A 687 41.33 -3.54 6.76
C ALA A 687 41.93 -4.73 7.51
N THR A 688 42.55 -5.63 6.75
CA THR A 688 43.33 -6.76 7.24
C THR A 688 44.50 -6.27 8.10
N GLY A 689 44.55 -6.73 9.35
CA GLY A 689 45.63 -6.47 10.29
C GLY A 689 45.85 -7.67 11.21
N THR A 690 46.90 -8.43 10.93
CA THR A 690 47.43 -9.56 11.69
C THR A 690 47.84 -9.22 13.13
N GLY A 691 47.57 -10.12 14.09
CA GLY A 691 48.46 -10.34 15.25
C GLY A 691 47.84 -10.33 16.66
N ASN A 692 47.69 -11.53 17.24
CA ASN A 692 47.92 -11.93 18.64
C ASN A 692 47.59 -10.98 19.81
N ASN A 693 46.65 -11.37 20.70
CA ASN A 693 46.96 -12.03 21.98
C ASN A 693 45.71 -12.27 22.86
N ALA A 694 45.80 -13.34 23.65
CA ALA A 694 44.80 -13.85 24.57
C ALA A 694 44.86 -13.23 25.98
N ALA A 695 43.77 -13.47 26.73
CA ALA A 695 43.62 -13.49 28.19
C ALA A 695 43.50 -12.15 28.95
N ALA A 696 42.31 -11.90 29.53
CA ALA A 696 42.11 -11.83 30.99
C ALA A 696 40.65 -11.47 31.31
N ALA A 697 40.06 -12.22 32.24
CA ALA A 697 38.76 -11.98 32.82
C ALA A 697 38.87 -11.13 34.11
N ALA A 698 37.73 -10.49 34.44
CA ALA A 698 37.24 -10.14 35.78
C ALA A 698 37.34 -8.67 36.29
N ALA A 699 36.16 -8.20 36.68
CA ALA A 699 35.80 -7.30 37.80
C ALA A 699 35.71 -5.77 37.56
N GLY A 700 34.51 -5.23 37.81
CA GLY A 700 34.28 -3.81 38.10
C GLY A 700 32.88 -3.30 37.72
N GLN A 701 31.89 -3.44 38.62
CA GLN A 701 30.59 -2.76 38.53
C GLN A 701 30.74 -1.24 38.77
N GLY A 702 30.03 -0.43 37.98
CA GLY A 702 29.84 1.01 38.21
C GLY A 702 28.83 1.58 37.23
N SER A 703 27.63 1.90 37.71
CA SER A 703 26.47 2.38 36.96
C SER A 703 26.67 3.72 36.25
N ALA A 704 26.31 3.80 34.97
CA ALA A 704 25.79 5.01 34.33
C ALA A 704 24.93 4.62 33.12
N ALA A 705 23.82 5.34 32.96
CA ALA A 705 22.66 4.95 32.20
C ALA A 705 22.72 5.37 30.70
N MET A 706 21.92 4.64 29.90
CA MET A 706 21.25 5.04 28.66
C MET A 706 21.97 4.87 27.30
N ALA A 707 21.30 4.04 26.48
CA ALA A 707 21.14 4.09 25.02
C ALA A 707 22.29 3.63 24.11
N VAL A 708 22.33 2.33 23.87
CA VAL A 708 22.69 1.77 22.55
C VAL A 708 21.52 0.87 22.15
N ASP A 709 20.80 1.26 21.10
CA ASP A 709 19.78 0.43 20.45
C ASP A 709 20.49 -0.80 19.86
N ASP A 710 20.30 -1.94 20.51
CA ASP A 710 20.65 -3.27 19.98
C ASP A 710 19.80 -3.52 18.72
N GLU A 711 20.47 -3.80 17.60
CA GLU A 711 19.86 -4.19 16.34
C GLU A 711 18.95 -5.41 16.57
N PRO A 712 17.65 -5.38 16.18
CA PRO A 712 16.74 -6.46 16.54
C PRO A 712 17.11 -7.74 15.79
N GLN A 713 17.37 -8.79 16.56
CA GLN A 713 17.64 -10.13 16.02
C GLN A 713 16.56 -10.59 15.03
N PRO A 714 16.94 -11.35 13.98
CA PRO A 714 15.98 -11.93 13.05
C PRO A 714 14.90 -12.71 13.81
N PRO A 715 13.65 -12.72 13.32
CA PRO A 715 12.58 -13.45 13.98
C PRO A 715 12.99 -14.93 14.05
N GLN A 716 12.78 -15.55 15.22
CA GLN A 716 13.09 -16.96 15.37
C GLN A 716 12.29 -17.80 14.34
N PRO A 717 12.91 -18.84 13.76
CA PRO A 717 12.22 -19.73 12.83
C PRO A 717 10.96 -20.30 13.48
N PHE A 718 9.88 -20.30 12.71
CA PHE A 718 8.56 -20.71 13.18
C PHE A 718 8.50 -22.24 13.29
N GLU A 719 8.23 -22.76 14.49
CA GLU A 719 7.83 -24.16 14.66
C GLU A 719 6.37 -24.32 14.25
N TYR A 720 6.13 -24.93 13.09
CA TYR A 720 4.79 -25.38 12.73
C TYR A 720 4.45 -26.60 13.59
N SER A 721 3.43 -26.46 14.45
CA SER A 721 2.75 -27.64 15.00
C SER A 721 2.19 -28.45 13.82
N ALA A 722 2.71 -29.68 13.67
CA ALA A 722 2.43 -30.62 12.59
C ALA A 722 0.93 -30.86 12.37
#